data_AF-A0A7S4UMV2-F1
#
_entry.id   AF-A0A7S4UMV2-F1
#
_cell.length_a   1.000
_cell.length_b   1.000
_cell.length_c   1.000
_cell.angle_alpha   90.00
_cell.angle_beta   90.00
_cell.angle_gamma   90.00
#
_symmetry.space_group_name_H-M   'P 1'
#
loop_
_entity.id
_entity.type
_entity.pdbx_description
1 polymer ?
#
loop_
_entity_poly.entity_id
_entity_poly.type
_entity_poly.pdbx_seq_one_letter_code
_entity_poly.pdbx_strand_id
1 'polypeptide(L)'
;KSLGVILDRKEYSHARNNHIFIRILSTIAYDPEAVNGIIKWLGSRYGTRLFRSRVSVLELRCRLSTGSDLSQTIPVLFEVKNPTSFKFHVHAYVEAMDSETGKGTLYGLEGLGLSLGPLNGLPSRCPHGTIAPLQRKRYFCQNLSTTYAYDFLELFEVAIRKEWTNFAESIKRSNDRKEGREPPPKEKEILSPDPFSPPKHASNFGSPYDSTPTHSSLTVAQLIQREKEANAGATTKDLLYTVELTLNPDFPKDKLQDEAFASCDRLRPVSRPIGENDIGMVAWLVHFYTPQHPDKDPGQEPSFFNIDEDGDDAEGIARHNWDLESDGEKLRVDCEIWDFLERNQYPGVQEAKRKRKRKGRWVVLIANDLTHFYGSFGPNEDHLFYCASRMARKLGVPRIYLSSNSGARIGLAKEIQEVFKVAWSTPGNPKGGFDYLYLTDKDYQNLLSKYDGKKTVEVEKREGPPPGVESEKDEKFHWVVTDVIGATDGLGVENLQGSGMIAGETSRAYDETFTITLVTGRSVGIGAYLVRLGQRTVQNQGPIILTGAPALNKVLGKDVYLSNVQLGGPQIMYNNGVSHSVVSDDLRGIHNIVQWVSYVPACLGASPSASNTLDPYTRHIAYLPSNRPSDPRFLMEGTTDPDSGKFLEGLLDVGSFQETLAGWATTVVCGRGRLGGIPVGVLAVETRSREEIIPADPALPTSRQEVRQLPGQVWSPNTAFKTAQAIQDFNRGEELPLLILANWRGFSGGMRDMFNEILKYGAYIVDALKDYKQPVFIYMPPYAELRGGAWAVLDPTINPEMMEMYVDPRARGGILEPSGTVEIKYRKADLLKTMHRIDEKLIALDREEPTSDIKQQISKREVELLPIYQQIAIHFADLHDRSGRMVEKKCVRKVIDWESAREFFYHRMVRRLEEEKVLKIIQKKDFTRNEAKGVLKSLLQGIDLEDDVAVGRWLIGHRPEVVKRLDDEIGKRTTDLMGKLLENRSLEEKKKILLAVLENDPSLKSILQ
;
A
#
# COMPACT_ATOMS: atom_id res chain seq x y z
N LYS A 1 4.01 -15.51 -35.45
CA LYS A 1 4.43 -14.54 -36.50
C LYS A 1 3.40 -14.48 -37.62
N SER A 2 3.10 -15.59 -38.29
CA SER A 2 2.06 -15.65 -39.34
C SER A 2 0.71 -15.12 -38.86
N LEU A 3 0.28 -15.50 -37.64
CA LEU A 3 -0.94 -14.98 -37.03
C LEU A 3 -0.92 -13.45 -36.87
N GLY A 4 0.22 -12.85 -36.54
CA GLY A 4 0.35 -11.38 -36.42
C GLY A 4 0.11 -10.68 -37.76
N VAL A 5 0.75 -11.17 -38.84
CA VAL A 5 0.57 -10.64 -40.20
C VAL A 5 -0.89 -10.75 -40.66
N ILE A 6 -1.60 -11.80 -40.25
CA ILE A 6 -3.02 -11.99 -40.57
C ILE A 6 -3.88 -11.02 -39.77
N LEU A 7 -3.63 -10.87 -38.46
CA LEU A 7 -4.39 -9.99 -37.57
C LEU A 7 -4.23 -8.49 -37.91
N ASP A 8 -3.12 -8.11 -38.55
CA ASP A 8 -2.90 -6.74 -39.03
C ASP A 8 -3.83 -6.37 -40.20
N ARG A 9 -4.43 -7.36 -40.88
CA ARG A 9 -5.43 -7.10 -41.93
C ARG A 9 -6.74 -6.66 -41.30
N LYS A 10 -7.36 -5.61 -41.84
CA LYS A 10 -8.65 -5.07 -41.36
C LYS A 10 -9.74 -6.15 -41.20
N GLU A 11 -9.80 -7.10 -42.13
CA GLU A 11 -10.74 -8.22 -42.14
C GLU A 11 -10.68 -9.10 -40.87
N TYR A 12 -9.49 -9.29 -40.31
CA TYR A 12 -9.28 -10.16 -39.13
C TYR A 12 -8.99 -9.36 -37.85
N SER A 13 -9.07 -8.03 -37.91
CA SER A 13 -8.85 -7.15 -36.75
C SER A 13 -9.85 -7.38 -35.60
N HIS A 14 -11.01 -7.97 -35.91
CA HIS A 14 -12.05 -8.35 -34.96
C HIS A 14 -11.95 -9.79 -34.45
N ALA A 15 -11.00 -10.59 -34.94
CA ALA A 15 -10.79 -11.95 -34.45
C ALA A 15 -10.45 -11.93 -32.95
N ARG A 16 -11.17 -12.75 -32.18
CA ARG A 16 -11.01 -12.92 -30.73
C ARG A 16 -10.90 -14.40 -30.42
N ASN A 17 -10.22 -14.75 -29.32
CA ASN A 17 -10.15 -16.13 -28.82
C ASN A 17 -9.47 -17.08 -29.82
N ASN A 18 -8.29 -16.69 -30.31
CA ASN A 18 -7.52 -17.52 -31.22
C ASN A 18 -7.03 -18.79 -30.50
N HIS A 19 -7.06 -19.92 -31.20
CA HIS A 19 -6.63 -21.22 -30.70
C HIS A 19 -5.44 -21.71 -31.51
N ILE A 20 -4.43 -22.28 -30.84
CA ILE A 20 -3.30 -22.92 -31.49
C ILE A 20 -3.29 -24.39 -31.09
N PHE A 21 -3.42 -25.27 -32.07
CA PHE A 21 -3.28 -26.71 -31.89
C PHE A 21 -1.95 -27.20 -32.48
N ILE A 22 -1.15 -27.89 -31.66
CA ILE A 22 0.14 -28.48 -32.04
C ILE A 22 0.08 -29.98 -31.77
N ARG A 23 0.36 -30.79 -32.79
CA ARG A 23 0.47 -32.25 -32.66
C ARG A 23 1.92 -32.69 -32.89
N ILE A 24 2.53 -33.24 -31.85
CA ILE A 24 3.86 -33.86 -31.94
C ILE A 24 3.68 -35.33 -32.31
N LEU A 25 4.26 -35.73 -33.43
CA LEU A 25 4.17 -37.10 -33.93
C LEU A 25 5.21 -38.04 -33.29
N SER A 26 6.35 -37.49 -32.87
CA SER A 26 7.41 -38.24 -32.20
C SER A 26 7.05 -38.58 -30.75
N THR A 27 7.49 -39.74 -30.28
CA THR A 27 7.41 -40.13 -28.87
C THR A 27 8.47 -39.35 -28.08
N ILE A 28 8.06 -38.72 -26.98
CA ILE A 28 8.93 -37.96 -26.08
C ILE A 28 9.16 -38.81 -24.82
N ALA A 29 10.42 -38.93 -24.40
CA ALA A 29 10.73 -39.51 -23.09
C ALA A 29 10.18 -38.59 -22.00
N TYR A 30 9.33 -39.14 -21.12
CA TYR A 30 8.63 -38.33 -20.12
C TYR A 30 9.53 -38.03 -18.93
N ASP A 31 9.79 -36.74 -18.72
CA ASP A 31 10.25 -36.20 -17.44
C ASP A 31 9.25 -35.12 -16.99
N PRO A 32 8.47 -35.35 -15.92
CA PRO A 32 7.50 -34.40 -15.41
C PRO A 32 8.08 -33.03 -15.03
N GLU A 33 9.31 -32.98 -14.50
CA GLU A 33 9.95 -31.72 -14.11
C GLU A 33 10.35 -30.90 -15.35
N ALA A 34 10.87 -31.58 -16.38
CA ALA A 34 11.21 -30.96 -17.66
C ALA A 34 9.99 -30.35 -18.35
N VAL A 35 8.83 -31.01 -18.33
CA VAL A 35 7.59 -30.50 -18.95
C VAL A 35 7.14 -29.19 -18.28
N ASN A 36 7.13 -29.14 -16.95
CA ASN A 36 6.78 -27.94 -16.20
C ASN A 36 7.78 -26.80 -16.49
N GLY A 37 9.07 -27.10 -16.56
CA GLY A 37 10.12 -26.15 -16.95
C GLY A 37 9.93 -25.58 -18.36
N ILE A 38 9.60 -26.44 -19.33
CA ILE A 38 9.33 -26.03 -20.72
C ILE A 38 8.10 -25.12 -20.79
N ILE A 39 7.03 -25.41 -20.05
CA ILE A 39 5.82 -24.59 -20.09
C ILE A 39 6.07 -23.22 -19.45
N LYS A 40 6.77 -23.17 -18.32
CA LYS A 40 7.21 -21.90 -17.72
C LYS A 40 8.07 -21.09 -18.69
N TRP A 41 8.99 -21.75 -19.40
CA TRP A 41 9.83 -21.12 -20.41
C TRP A 41 9.03 -20.61 -21.62
N LEU A 42 8.06 -21.39 -22.12
CA LEU A 42 7.17 -20.98 -23.21
C LEU A 42 6.32 -19.78 -22.81
N GLY A 43 5.77 -19.80 -21.59
CA GLY A 43 5.00 -18.71 -21.02
C GLY A 43 5.82 -17.41 -20.92
N SER A 44 7.03 -17.50 -20.38
CA SER A 44 8.00 -16.40 -20.31
C SER A 44 8.32 -15.82 -21.68
N ARG A 45 8.75 -16.69 -22.62
CA ARG A 45 9.28 -16.27 -23.90
C ARG A 45 8.22 -15.79 -24.88
N TYR A 46 7.04 -16.40 -24.87
CA TYR A 46 5.99 -16.17 -25.87
C TYR A 46 4.72 -15.57 -25.30
N GLY A 47 4.54 -15.47 -23.98
CA GLY A 47 3.29 -15.03 -23.37
C GLY A 47 2.80 -13.67 -23.86
N THR A 48 3.65 -12.66 -23.89
CA THR A 48 3.31 -11.32 -24.41
C THR A 48 2.90 -11.36 -25.88
N ARG A 49 3.52 -12.23 -26.70
CA ARG A 49 3.18 -12.37 -28.13
C ARG A 49 1.87 -13.12 -28.31
N LEU A 50 1.63 -14.17 -27.53
CA LEU A 50 0.37 -14.92 -27.52
C LEU A 50 -0.79 -14.02 -27.10
N PHE A 51 -0.58 -13.21 -26.06
CA PHE A 51 -1.53 -12.21 -25.58
C PHE A 51 -1.85 -11.15 -26.65
N ARG A 52 -0.83 -10.52 -27.24
CA ARG A 52 -1.03 -9.55 -28.35
C ARG A 52 -1.74 -10.16 -29.56
N SER A 53 -1.50 -11.45 -29.81
CA SER A 53 -2.16 -12.20 -30.87
C SER A 53 -3.53 -12.77 -30.43
N ARG A 54 -4.05 -12.39 -29.25
CA ARG A 54 -5.34 -12.82 -28.69
C ARG A 54 -5.53 -14.34 -28.66
N VAL A 55 -4.44 -15.07 -28.45
CA VAL A 55 -4.45 -16.53 -28.29
C VAL A 55 -4.88 -16.85 -26.89
N SER A 56 -6.01 -17.53 -26.74
CA SER A 56 -6.60 -17.87 -25.44
C SER A 56 -6.23 -19.27 -24.97
N VAL A 57 -6.07 -20.20 -25.92
CA VAL A 57 -5.78 -21.60 -25.65
C VAL A 57 -4.68 -22.09 -26.60
N LEU A 58 -3.70 -22.78 -26.03
CA LEU A 58 -2.71 -23.57 -26.74
C LEU A 58 -2.91 -25.04 -26.36
N GLU A 59 -3.21 -25.88 -27.33
CA GLU A 59 -3.32 -27.32 -27.15
C GLU A 59 -2.10 -28.02 -27.76
N LEU A 60 -1.45 -28.86 -26.96
CA LEU A 60 -0.31 -29.68 -27.37
C LEU A 60 -0.63 -31.15 -27.17
N ARG A 61 -0.67 -31.92 -28.26
CA ARG A 61 -0.92 -33.36 -28.23
C ARG A 61 0.37 -34.13 -28.57
N CYS A 62 0.81 -34.99 -27.67
CA CYS A 62 2.04 -35.80 -27.85
C CYS A 62 1.87 -37.21 -27.28
N ARG A 63 2.83 -38.09 -27.59
CA ARG A 63 2.95 -39.42 -26.97
C ARG A 63 4.14 -39.43 -26.03
N LEU A 64 3.93 -39.87 -24.80
CA LEU A 64 4.92 -39.90 -23.73
C LEU A 64 5.34 -41.34 -23.42
N SER A 65 6.63 -41.59 -23.20
CA SER A 65 7.17 -42.89 -22.75
C SER A 65 7.62 -42.80 -21.29
N THR A 66 7.20 -43.73 -20.42
CA THR A 66 7.45 -43.72 -18.96
C THR A 66 8.69 -44.48 -18.51
N GLY A 67 9.63 -44.82 -19.41
CA GLY A 67 10.88 -45.51 -19.07
C GLY A 67 11.78 -45.76 -20.27
N SER A 68 12.86 -46.52 -20.05
CA SER A 68 13.87 -46.92 -21.04
C SER A 68 13.31 -47.73 -22.23
N ASP A 69 12.12 -48.30 -22.08
CA ASP A 69 11.39 -48.97 -23.15
C ASP A 69 10.43 -48.00 -23.87
N LEU A 70 10.76 -47.66 -25.12
CA LEU A 70 9.96 -46.81 -26.02
C LEU A 70 8.65 -47.47 -26.51
N SER A 71 8.36 -48.70 -26.08
CA SER A 71 7.21 -49.49 -26.56
C SER A 71 5.90 -49.17 -25.82
N GLN A 72 5.96 -48.68 -24.58
CA GLN A 72 4.79 -48.26 -23.81
C GLN A 72 4.61 -46.75 -23.91
N THR A 73 3.65 -46.32 -24.74
CA THR A 73 3.38 -44.89 -24.97
C THR A 73 2.01 -44.48 -24.49
N ILE A 74 1.94 -43.35 -23.81
CA ILE A 74 0.71 -42.75 -23.30
C ILE A 74 0.39 -41.50 -24.12
N PRO A 75 -0.78 -41.42 -24.79
CA PRO A 75 -1.20 -40.20 -25.45
C PRO A 75 -1.64 -39.16 -24.41
N VAL A 76 -0.95 -38.01 -24.42
CA VAL A 76 -1.22 -36.91 -23.49
C VAL A 76 -1.56 -35.64 -24.27
N LEU A 77 -2.58 -34.94 -23.78
CA LEU A 77 -3.00 -33.63 -24.24
C LEU A 77 -2.69 -32.61 -23.14
N PHE A 78 -1.88 -31.60 -23.46
CA PHE A 78 -1.68 -30.43 -22.62
C PHE A 78 -2.55 -29.29 -23.16
N GLU A 79 -3.37 -28.72 -22.30
CA GLU A 79 -4.15 -27.51 -22.55
C GLU A 79 -3.56 -26.38 -21.72
N VAL A 80 -3.04 -25.35 -22.40
CA VAL A 80 -2.45 -24.17 -21.76
C VAL A 80 -3.36 -22.97 -22.02
N LYS A 81 -3.87 -22.38 -20.94
CA LYS A 81 -4.74 -21.19 -20.97
C LYS A 81 -4.07 -20.03 -20.25
N ASN A 82 -4.32 -18.80 -20.69
CA ASN A 82 -3.90 -17.60 -19.96
C ASN A 82 -5.08 -16.62 -19.84
N PRO A 83 -6.05 -16.90 -18.94
CA PRO A 83 -7.26 -16.09 -18.80
C PRO A 83 -6.96 -14.70 -18.24
N THR A 84 -6.05 -14.60 -17.26
CA THR A 84 -5.71 -13.35 -16.57
C THR A 84 -4.67 -12.52 -17.30
N SER A 85 -4.07 -13.03 -18.39
CA SER A 85 -2.92 -12.47 -19.11
C SER A 85 -1.58 -12.60 -18.37
N PHE A 86 -1.60 -12.85 -17.06
CA PHE A 86 -0.44 -12.87 -16.19
C PHE A 86 -0.05 -14.28 -15.68
N LYS A 87 -1.00 -15.22 -15.66
CA LYS A 87 -0.76 -16.59 -15.15
C LYS A 87 -1.28 -17.64 -16.14
N PHE A 88 -0.40 -18.58 -16.47
CA PHE A 88 -0.76 -19.73 -17.30
C PHE A 88 -1.37 -20.84 -16.44
N HIS A 89 -2.53 -21.31 -16.84
CA HIS A 89 -3.12 -22.56 -16.35
C HIS A 89 -2.74 -23.66 -17.32
N VAL A 90 -2.15 -24.71 -16.78
CA VAL A 90 -1.79 -25.90 -17.53
C VAL A 90 -2.64 -27.04 -17.02
N HIS A 91 -3.37 -27.66 -17.93
CA HIS A 91 -4.11 -28.88 -17.67
C HIS A 91 -3.51 -29.98 -18.52
N ALA A 92 -3.28 -31.15 -17.93
CA ALA A 92 -2.83 -32.34 -18.66
C ALA A 92 -3.92 -33.40 -18.60
N TYR A 93 -4.19 -34.04 -19.74
CA TYR A 93 -5.19 -35.08 -19.87
C TYR A 93 -4.59 -36.30 -20.58
N VAL A 94 -4.90 -37.49 -20.08
CA VAL A 94 -4.63 -38.76 -20.75
C VAL A 94 -5.85 -39.15 -21.57
N GLU A 95 -5.61 -39.52 -22.82
CA GLU A 95 -6.66 -40.10 -23.65
C GLU A 95 -6.71 -41.61 -23.41
N ALA A 96 -7.80 -42.09 -22.81
CA ALA A 96 -8.03 -43.51 -22.60
C ALA A 96 -9.40 -43.91 -23.16
N MET A 97 -9.56 -45.19 -23.49
CA MET A 97 -10.87 -45.73 -23.86
C MET A 97 -11.70 -45.90 -22.60
N ASP A 98 -12.86 -45.26 -22.57
CA ASP A 98 -13.82 -45.42 -21.49
C ASP A 98 -14.41 -46.84 -21.51
N SER A 99 -14.36 -47.52 -20.36
CA SER A 99 -14.80 -48.90 -20.19
C SER A 99 -16.30 -49.10 -20.40
N GLU A 100 -17.11 -48.05 -20.16
CA GLU A 100 -18.57 -48.14 -20.32
C GLU A 100 -19.04 -47.76 -21.73
N THR A 101 -18.42 -46.75 -22.35
CA THR A 101 -18.89 -46.20 -23.62
C THR A 101 -18.08 -46.63 -24.85
N GLY A 102 -16.91 -47.24 -24.65
CA GLY A 102 -15.99 -47.64 -25.73
C GLY A 102 -15.45 -46.46 -26.56
N LYS A 103 -15.61 -45.22 -26.08
CA LYS A 103 -15.15 -44.00 -26.72
C LYS A 103 -13.86 -43.51 -26.07
N GLY A 104 -12.99 -42.89 -26.86
CA GLY A 104 -11.82 -42.19 -26.32
C GLY A 104 -12.27 -40.99 -25.49
N THR A 105 -11.97 -41.00 -24.21
CA THR A 105 -12.33 -39.98 -23.22
C THR A 105 -11.05 -39.39 -22.63
N LEU A 106 -11.08 -38.09 -22.32
CA LEU A 106 -9.98 -37.39 -21.68
C LEU A 106 -10.12 -37.50 -20.17
N TYR A 107 -9.11 -38.06 -19.52
CA TYR A 107 -9.02 -38.15 -18.07
C TYR A 107 -7.93 -37.20 -17.59
N GLY A 108 -8.29 -36.25 -16.74
CA GLY A 108 -7.36 -35.28 -16.17
C GLY A 108 -6.33 -35.98 -15.28
N LEU A 109 -5.06 -35.62 -15.45
CA LEU A 109 -4.00 -36.04 -14.54
C LEU A 109 -3.97 -35.09 -13.35
N GLU A 110 -4.38 -35.58 -12.17
CA GLU A 110 -4.25 -34.85 -10.91
C GLU A 110 -2.88 -35.16 -10.27
N GLY A 111 -2.00 -34.16 -10.21
CA GLY A 111 -0.64 -34.30 -9.64
C GLY A 111 0.34 -33.25 -10.18
N LEU A 112 1.49 -33.04 -9.52
CA LEU A 112 2.60 -32.16 -9.99
C LEU A 112 2.27 -30.66 -10.15
N GLY A 113 1.27 -30.15 -9.43
CA GLY A 113 0.84 -28.74 -9.53
C GLY A 113 -0.10 -28.45 -10.71
N LEU A 114 -0.62 -29.48 -11.37
CA LEU A 114 -1.64 -29.38 -12.42
C LEU A 114 -3.03 -29.55 -11.81
N SER A 115 -3.95 -28.63 -12.13
CA SER A 115 -5.35 -28.68 -11.69
C SER A 115 -6.20 -29.49 -12.67
N LEU A 116 -7.22 -30.20 -12.16
CA LEU A 116 -8.24 -30.83 -12.98
C LEU A 116 -8.87 -29.80 -13.92
N GLY A 117 -8.71 -30.00 -15.22
CA GLY A 117 -9.14 -29.03 -16.22
C GLY A 117 -10.54 -29.31 -16.78
N PRO A 118 -11.15 -28.34 -17.48
CA PRO A 118 -12.53 -28.41 -17.94
C PRO A 118 -12.81 -29.48 -18.99
N LEU A 119 -11.77 -30.08 -19.60
CA LEU A 119 -11.93 -31.17 -20.57
C LEU A 119 -12.00 -32.56 -19.90
N ASN A 120 -11.91 -32.63 -18.58
CA ASN A 120 -11.97 -33.89 -17.86
C ASN A 120 -13.34 -34.56 -18.05
N GLY A 121 -13.34 -35.84 -18.42
CA GLY A 121 -14.55 -36.62 -18.69
C GLY A 121 -15.20 -36.33 -20.05
N LEU A 122 -14.63 -35.45 -20.88
CA LEU A 122 -15.16 -35.18 -22.22
C LEU A 122 -14.58 -36.14 -23.27
N PRO A 123 -15.31 -36.42 -24.36
CA PRO A 123 -14.78 -37.19 -25.48
C PRO A 123 -13.55 -36.52 -26.09
N SER A 124 -12.54 -37.31 -26.49
CA SER A 124 -11.27 -36.81 -27.06
C SER A 124 -11.41 -36.12 -28.42
N ARG A 125 -12.57 -36.27 -29.06
CA ARG A 125 -12.97 -35.61 -30.31
C ARG A 125 -14.06 -34.55 -30.10
N CYS A 126 -14.18 -33.99 -28.90
CA CYS A 126 -15.14 -32.92 -28.65
C CYS A 126 -14.84 -31.71 -29.54
N PRO A 127 -15.85 -31.12 -30.21
CA PRO A 127 -15.66 -29.88 -30.95
C PRO A 127 -15.32 -28.75 -29.99
N HIS A 128 -14.48 -27.81 -30.42
CA HIS A 128 -14.16 -26.63 -29.61
C HIS A 128 -15.43 -25.81 -29.34
N GLY A 129 -15.65 -25.47 -28.07
CA GLY A 129 -16.77 -24.64 -27.66
C GLY A 129 -16.68 -23.20 -28.18
N THR A 130 -17.82 -22.51 -28.20
CA THR A 130 -17.84 -21.06 -28.45
C THR A 130 -17.26 -20.28 -27.27
N ILE A 131 -16.96 -18.99 -27.47
CA ILE A 131 -16.39 -18.15 -26.41
C ILE A 131 -17.34 -18.04 -25.20
N ALA A 132 -16.85 -18.50 -24.05
CA ALA A 132 -17.59 -18.51 -22.79
C ALA A 132 -18.00 -17.08 -22.37
N PRO A 133 -19.17 -16.88 -21.72
CA PRO A 133 -19.64 -15.56 -21.27
C PRO A 133 -18.60 -14.81 -20.42
N LEU A 134 -17.95 -15.50 -19.47
CA LEU A 134 -16.89 -14.94 -18.63
C LEU A 134 -15.69 -14.44 -19.46
N GLN A 135 -15.32 -15.17 -20.52
CA GLN A 135 -14.22 -14.75 -21.38
C GLN A 135 -14.56 -13.50 -22.21
N ARG A 136 -15.83 -13.27 -22.54
CA ARG A 136 -16.27 -12.03 -23.18
C ARG A 136 -16.10 -10.84 -22.23
N LYS A 137 -16.45 -11.01 -20.96
CA LYS A 137 -16.23 -10.02 -19.89
C LYS A 137 -14.74 -9.68 -19.73
N ARG A 138 -13.88 -10.69 -19.66
CA ARG A 138 -12.41 -10.50 -19.61
C ARG A 138 -11.87 -9.74 -20.82
N TYR A 139 -12.27 -10.12 -22.03
CA TYR A 139 -11.82 -9.47 -23.25
C TYR A 139 -12.27 -8.00 -23.31
N PHE A 140 -13.48 -7.69 -22.82
CA PHE A 140 -13.95 -6.31 -22.72
C PHE A 140 -13.03 -5.45 -21.83
N CYS A 141 -12.64 -5.95 -20.66
CA CYS A 141 -11.69 -5.26 -19.78
C CYS A 141 -10.29 -5.15 -20.41
N GLN A 142 -9.78 -6.21 -21.04
CA GLN A 142 -8.48 -6.22 -21.70
C GLN A 142 -8.38 -5.17 -22.82
N ASN A 143 -9.46 -4.95 -23.58
CA ASN A 143 -9.53 -3.89 -24.58
C ASN A 143 -9.41 -2.48 -23.99
N LEU A 144 -9.84 -2.31 -22.75
CA LEU A 144 -9.67 -1.08 -21.98
C LEU A 144 -8.35 -1.06 -21.18
N SER A 145 -7.45 -2.03 -21.46
CA SER A 145 -6.14 -2.18 -20.82
C SER A 145 -6.18 -2.35 -19.30
N THR A 146 -7.19 -3.07 -18.80
CA THR A 146 -7.38 -3.37 -17.37
C THR A 146 -7.77 -4.84 -17.18
N THR A 147 -7.49 -5.39 -16.00
CA THR A 147 -7.85 -6.75 -15.62
C THR A 147 -9.33 -6.84 -15.19
N TYR A 148 -9.97 -7.98 -15.43
CA TYR A 148 -11.35 -8.20 -14.95
C TYR A 148 -11.38 -8.28 -13.41
N ALA A 149 -12.41 -7.70 -12.78
CA ALA A 149 -12.46 -7.48 -11.33
C ALA A 149 -12.19 -8.76 -10.49
N TYR A 150 -12.76 -9.89 -10.88
CA TYR A 150 -12.58 -11.16 -10.18
C TYR A 150 -11.20 -11.80 -10.36
N ASP A 151 -10.51 -11.49 -11.46
CA ASP A 151 -9.19 -12.06 -11.76
C ASP A 151 -8.10 -11.45 -10.87
N PHE A 152 -8.36 -10.32 -10.21
CA PHE A 152 -7.42 -9.72 -9.26
C PHE A 152 -7.11 -10.61 -8.05
N LEU A 153 -8.08 -11.42 -7.58
CA LEU A 153 -7.85 -12.35 -6.47
C LEU A 153 -6.71 -13.34 -6.78
N GLU A 154 -6.65 -13.81 -8.03
CA GLU A 154 -5.55 -14.67 -8.48
C GLU A 154 -4.22 -13.91 -8.60
N LEU A 155 -4.25 -12.64 -9.00
CA LEU A 155 -3.04 -11.80 -9.01
C LEU A 155 -2.47 -11.56 -7.61
N PHE A 156 -3.33 -11.37 -6.60
CA PHE A 156 -2.91 -11.32 -5.20
C PHE A 156 -2.25 -12.63 -4.76
N GLU A 157 -2.81 -13.78 -5.14
CA GLU A 157 -2.22 -15.09 -4.80
C GLU A 157 -0.82 -15.24 -5.40
N VAL A 158 -0.64 -14.84 -6.66
CA VAL A 158 0.67 -14.86 -7.34
C VAL A 158 1.66 -13.91 -6.67
N ALA A 159 1.22 -12.70 -6.31
CA ALA A 159 2.07 -11.71 -5.63
C ALA A 159 2.52 -12.20 -4.24
N ILE A 160 1.62 -12.76 -3.44
CA ILE A 160 1.94 -13.32 -2.11
C ILE A 160 2.90 -14.51 -2.24
N ARG A 161 2.69 -15.39 -3.23
CA ARG A 161 3.59 -16.51 -3.50
C ARG A 161 5.01 -16.04 -3.84
N LYS A 162 5.11 -14.95 -4.59
CA LYS A 162 6.40 -14.33 -4.90
C LYS A 162 7.08 -13.77 -3.65
N GLU A 163 6.34 -13.10 -2.77
CA GLU A 163 6.87 -12.64 -1.49
C GLU A 163 7.40 -13.79 -0.61
N TRP A 164 6.70 -14.92 -0.55
CA TRP A 164 7.20 -16.14 0.12
C TRP A 164 8.48 -16.67 -0.51
N THR A 165 8.60 -16.61 -1.84
CA THR A 165 9.79 -17.06 -2.56
C THR A 165 10.98 -16.14 -2.28
N ASN A 166 10.76 -14.82 -2.35
CA ASN A 166 11.77 -13.81 -2.00
C ASN A 166 12.26 -14.01 -0.56
N PHE A 167 11.32 -14.26 0.37
CA PHE A 167 11.63 -14.55 1.76
C PHE A 167 12.46 -15.84 1.90
N ALA A 168 12.07 -16.94 1.25
CA ALA A 168 12.80 -18.20 1.29
C ALA A 168 14.21 -18.09 0.66
N GLU A 169 14.37 -17.34 -0.42
CA GLU A 169 15.67 -17.07 -1.04
C GLU A 169 16.58 -16.22 -0.12
N SER A 170 16.00 -15.23 0.56
CA SER A 170 16.74 -14.44 1.55
C SER A 170 17.29 -15.32 2.68
N ILE A 171 16.52 -16.35 3.08
CA ILE A 171 16.94 -17.36 4.05
C ILE A 171 18.09 -18.21 3.55
N LYS A 172 17.98 -18.77 2.33
CA LYS A 172 19.03 -19.61 1.73
C LYS A 172 20.37 -18.88 1.61
N ARG A 173 20.37 -17.65 1.06
CA ARG A 173 21.57 -16.83 0.90
C ARG A 173 22.28 -16.56 2.23
N SER A 174 21.54 -16.49 3.32
CA SER A 174 22.13 -16.30 4.65
C SER A 174 22.77 -17.56 5.21
N ASN A 175 22.22 -18.75 4.96
CA ASN A 175 22.84 -20.01 5.38
C ASN A 175 24.15 -20.23 4.62
N ASP A 176 24.17 -19.95 3.31
CA ASP A 176 25.37 -20.05 2.49
C ASP A 176 26.50 -19.12 2.98
N ARG A 177 26.16 -17.89 3.41
CA ARG A 177 27.12 -16.94 4.02
C ARG A 177 27.67 -17.42 5.36
N LYS A 178 26.84 -18.05 6.20
CA LYS A 178 27.29 -18.62 7.49
C LYS A 178 28.22 -19.83 7.28
N GLU A 179 27.99 -20.61 6.23
CA GLU A 179 28.83 -21.76 5.85
C GLU A 179 30.09 -21.36 5.04
N GLY A 180 30.38 -20.07 4.87
CA GLY A 180 31.56 -19.59 4.15
C GLY A 180 31.54 -19.87 2.64
N ARG A 181 30.38 -20.15 2.05
CA ARG A 181 30.23 -20.35 0.60
C ARG A 181 30.02 -18.99 -0.06
N GLU A 182 30.85 -18.67 -1.06
CA GLU A 182 30.69 -17.41 -1.81
C GLU A 182 29.30 -17.37 -2.48
N PRO A 183 28.50 -16.32 -2.24
CA PRO A 183 27.24 -16.16 -2.95
C PRO A 183 27.52 -15.92 -4.44
N PRO A 184 26.69 -16.46 -5.36
CA PRO A 184 26.87 -16.21 -6.78
C PRO A 184 26.79 -14.69 -7.06
N PRO A 185 27.60 -14.16 -7.99
CA PRO A 185 27.65 -12.73 -8.27
C PRO A 185 26.27 -12.20 -8.70
N LYS A 186 25.87 -11.06 -8.15
CA LYS A 186 24.67 -10.31 -8.59
C LYS A 186 24.84 -9.97 -10.07
N GLU A 187 24.00 -10.53 -10.94
CA GLU A 187 23.77 -9.90 -12.24
C GLU A 187 23.23 -8.50 -11.98
N LYS A 188 23.89 -7.48 -12.54
CA LYS A 188 23.44 -6.09 -12.50
C LYS A 188 21.96 -6.05 -12.87
N GLU A 189 21.12 -5.48 -12.01
CA GLU A 189 19.78 -5.03 -12.37
C GLU A 189 19.89 -3.94 -13.44
N ILE A 190 20.01 -4.38 -14.69
CA ILE A 190 19.31 -3.70 -15.77
C ILE A 190 17.83 -3.95 -15.44
N LEU A 191 17.00 -2.90 -15.44
CA LEU A 191 15.55 -3.07 -15.43
C LEU A 191 15.19 -4.15 -16.48
N SER A 192 14.68 -5.30 -16.01
CA SER A 192 14.44 -6.60 -16.70
C SER A 192 15.59 -7.63 -16.59
N PRO A 193 15.31 -8.87 -16.11
CA PRO A 193 14.36 -9.76 -16.80
C PRO A 193 13.34 -10.50 -15.92
N ASP A 194 12.37 -11.09 -16.61
CA ASP A 194 11.25 -11.91 -16.15
C ASP A 194 11.50 -12.82 -14.93
N PRO A 195 10.48 -13.04 -14.06
CA PRO A 195 10.48 -14.06 -13.01
C PRO A 195 10.44 -15.51 -13.54
N PHE A 196 10.77 -15.71 -14.83
CA PHE A 196 10.76 -16.99 -15.53
C PHE A 196 12.00 -17.15 -16.41
N SER A 197 13.16 -16.72 -15.92
CA SER A 197 14.45 -17.06 -16.54
C SER A 197 14.81 -18.51 -16.18
N PRO A 198 15.23 -19.36 -17.14
CA PRO A 198 15.66 -20.73 -16.85
C PRO A 198 16.97 -20.71 -16.05
N PRO A 199 17.26 -21.76 -15.24
CA PRO A 199 18.54 -21.86 -14.54
C PRO A 199 19.70 -21.88 -15.55
N LYS A 200 20.68 -20.99 -15.35
CA LYS A 200 21.92 -20.94 -16.14
C LYS A 200 22.91 -22.02 -15.70
N HIS A 201 22.53 -23.30 -15.74
CA HIS A 201 23.48 -24.43 -15.74
C HIS A 201 22.82 -25.65 -16.40
N ALA A 202 22.69 -25.60 -17.72
CA ALA A 202 22.36 -26.77 -18.55
C ALA A 202 23.50 -27.00 -19.56
N SER A 203 24.72 -27.12 -19.05
CA SER A 203 25.89 -27.55 -19.81
C SER A 203 26.84 -28.27 -18.86
N ASN A 204 26.38 -29.39 -18.31
CA ASN A 204 27.21 -30.47 -17.74
C ASN A 204 26.27 -31.63 -17.36
N PHE A 205 25.60 -32.23 -18.36
CA PHE A 205 25.11 -33.59 -18.21
C PHE A 205 26.26 -34.52 -18.58
N GLY A 206 27.05 -34.90 -17.57
CA GLY A 206 27.88 -36.09 -17.64
C GLY A 206 26.98 -37.31 -17.82
N SER A 207 27.34 -38.18 -18.75
CA SER A 207 26.67 -39.46 -19.02
C SER A 207 26.53 -40.30 -17.75
N PRO A 208 25.32 -40.78 -17.39
CA PRO A 208 25.15 -41.88 -16.47
C PRO A 208 24.51 -43.06 -17.21
N TYR A 209 25.32 -43.79 -17.97
CA TYR A 209 25.11 -45.23 -18.10
C TYR A 209 25.91 -45.86 -16.98
N ASP A 210 25.27 -46.11 -15.84
CA ASP A 210 25.54 -47.32 -15.05
C ASP A 210 24.59 -47.45 -13.87
N SER A 211 24.29 -48.71 -13.54
CA SER A 211 23.42 -49.24 -12.48
C SER A 211 21.92 -49.29 -12.77
N THR A 212 21.47 -50.49 -13.15
CA THR A 212 20.08 -50.96 -13.12
C THR A 212 19.66 -51.32 -11.68
N PRO A 213 18.41 -51.02 -11.30
CA PRO A 213 17.64 -51.94 -10.49
C PRO A 213 16.34 -52.33 -11.20
N THR A 214 16.11 -53.64 -11.26
CA THR A 214 14.89 -54.28 -11.76
C THR A 214 13.70 -53.95 -10.84
N HIS A 215 12.69 -53.24 -11.35
CA HIS A 215 11.38 -53.15 -10.72
C HIS A 215 10.27 -53.48 -11.73
N SER A 216 9.39 -54.39 -11.30
CA SER A 216 8.20 -54.86 -12.00
C SER A 216 7.21 -53.74 -12.31
N SER A 217 6.49 -53.90 -13.42
CA SER A 217 5.49 -52.97 -13.95
C SER A 217 4.36 -52.69 -12.93
N LEU A 218 4.33 -51.46 -12.42
CA LEU A 218 3.22 -50.94 -11.62
C LEU A 218 2.10 -50.42 -12.53
N THR A 219 0.85 -50.68 -12.17
CA THR A 219 -0.33 -50.17 -12.88
C THR A 219 -0.55 -48.67 -12.61
N VAL A 220 -1.24 -47.95 -13.51
CA VAL A 220 -1.54 -46.51 -13.37
C VAL A 220 -2.20 -46.15 -12.03
N ALA A 221 -3.03 -47.04 -11.48
CA ALA A 221 -3.65 -46.87 -10.18
C ALA A 221 -2.64 -46.91 -9.00
N GLN A 222 -1.58 -47.72 -9.12
CA GLN A 222 -0.54 -47.85 -8.10
C GLN A 222 0.46 -46.69 -8.14
N LEU A 223 0.70 -46.10 -9.31
CA LEU A 223 1.47 -44.85 -9.46
C LEU A 223 0.76 -43.68 -8.77
N ILE A 224 -0.56 -43.56 -8.96
CA ILE A 224 -1.40 -42.53 -8.32
C ILE A 224 -1.42 -42.71 -6.79
N GLN A 225 -1.46 -43.96 -6.30
CA GLN A 225 -1.47 -44.26 -4.86
C GLN A 225 -0.12 -43.96 -4.19
N ARG A 226 1.00 -44.39 -4.80
CA ARG A 226 2.35 -44.14 -4.27
C ARG A 226 2.72 -42.65 -4.28
N GLU A 227 2.26 -41.87 -5.27
CA GLU A 227 2.47 -40.42 -5.29
C GLU A 227 1.57 -39.67 -4.30
N LYS A 228 0.36 -40.16 -4.02
CA LYS A 228 -0.48 -39.61 -2.93
C LYS A 228 0.17 -39.80 -1.56
N GLU A 229 0.88 -40.91 -1.36
CA GLU A 229 1.60 -41.21 -0.13
C GLU A 229 2.95 -40.47 -0.04
N ALA A 230 3.66 -40.27 -1.16
CA ALA A 230 4.92 -39.52 -1.20
C ALA A 230 4.75 -37.98 -1.08
N ASN A 231 3.63 -37.43 -1.55
CA ASN A 231 3.33 -35.99 -1.51
C ASN A 231 2.43 -35.57 -0.33
N ALA A 232 2.26 -36.41 0.68
CA ALA A 232 1.52 -36.08 1.90
C ALA A 232 2.22 -35.01 2.77
N GLY A 233 3.52 -34.75 2.54
CA GLY A 233 4.25 -33.65 3.16
C GLY A 233 4.29 -32.41 2.25
N ALA A 234 3.74 -31.29 2.73
CA ALA A 234 3.77 -29.95 2.10
C ALA A 234 2.85 -29.70 0.89
N THR A 235 1.53 -29.66 1.11
CA THR A 235 0.60 -28.99 0.18
C THR A 235 0.44 -27.51 0.51
N THR A 236 1.25 -26.66 -0.15
CA THR A 236 1.08 -25.20 -0.27
C THR A 236 -0.15 -24.81 -1.10
N LYS A 237 -1.34 -25.32 -0.77
CA LYS A 237 -2.50 -25.21 -1.66
C LYS A 237 -3.37 -23.96 -1.49
N ASP A 238 -3.38 -23.25 -0.35
CA ASP A 238 -4.26 -22.07 -0.18
C ASP A 238 -3.53 -20.90 0.50
N LEU A 239 -3.00 -19.93 -0.29
CA LEU A 239 -2.37 -18.69 0.19
C LEU A 239 -3.37 -17.53 0.42
N LEU A 240 -4.64 -17.75 0.08
CA LEU A 240 -5.74 -16.81 0.27
C LEU A 240 -6.98 -17.56 0.76
N TYR A 241 -7.75 -16.91 1.64
CA TYR A 241 -9.14 -17.29 1.90
C TYR A 241 -10.03 -16.08 1.60
N THR A 242 -11.00 -16.25 0.70
CA THR A 242 -11.81 -15.16 0.15
C THR A 242 -13.29 -15.35 0.49
N VAL A 243 -13.93 -14.26 0.88
CA VAL A 243 -15.38 -14.19 1.11
C VAL A 243 -15.92 -12.99 0.35
N GLU A 244 -16.81 -13.22 -0.61
CA GLU A 244 -17.47 -12.13 -1.34
C GLU A 244 -18.59 -11.52 -0.47
N LEU A 245 -18.72 -10.19 -0.51
CA LEU A 245 -19.71 -9.42 0.24
C LEU A 245 -20.68 -8.74 -0.73
N THR A 246 -21.97 -8.76 -0.39
CA THR A 246 -23.01 -8.01 -1.11
C THR A 246 -23.95 -7.32 -0.13
N LEU A 247 -24.79 -6.39 -0.63
CA LEU A 247 -25.82 -5.73 0.17
C LEU A 247 -26.87 -6.76 0.62
N ASN A 248 -27.28 -6.65 1.89
CA ASN A 248 -28.37 -7.45 2.43
C ASN A 248 -29.72 -6.89 1.94
N PRO A 249 -30.48 -7.62 1.09
CA PRO A 249 -31.75 -7.12 0.56
C PRO A 249 -32.84 -6.98 1.64
N ASP A 250 -32.71 -7.73 2.74
CA ASP A 250 -33.66 -7.72 3.85
C ASP A 250 -33.45 -6.53 4.81
N PHE A 251 -32.44 -5.68 4.55
CA PHE A 251 -32.14 -4.53 5.41
C PHE A 251 -33.15 -3.38 5.16
N PRO A 252 -33.79 -2.82 6.21
CA PRO A 252 -34.80 -1.77 6.06
C PRO A 252 -34.20 -0.48 5.46
N LYS A 253 -34.74 -0.02 4.32
CA LYS A 253 -34.25 1.18 3.62
C LYS A 253 -34.50 2.48 4.40
N ASP A 254 -35.54 2.52 5.23
CA ASP A 254 -35.91 3.62 6.13
C ASP A 254 -34.86 3.90 7.22
N LYS A 255 -33.99 2.93 7.55
CA LYS A 255 -32.92 3.08 8.53
C LYS A 255 -31.57 3.49 7.94
N LEU A 256 -31.54 3.93 6.68
CA LEU A 256 -30.31 4.30 5.96
C LEU A 256 -29.48 5.38 6.67
N GLN A 257 -30.14 6.31 7.38
CA GLN A 257 -29.53 7.47 8.07
C GLN A 257 -29.13 7.22 9.54
N ASP A 258 -29.51 6.07 10.13
CA ASP A 258 -29.23 5.81 11.54
C ASP A 258 -27.76 5.37 11.75
N GLU A 259 -26.97 6.18 12.46
CA GLU A 259 -25.57 5.88 12.77
C GLU A 259 -25.42 4.69 13.74
N ALA A 260 -26.46 4.41 14.54
CA ALA A 260 -26.47 3.43 15.63
C ALA A 260 -26.52 1.94 15.18
N PHE A 261 -26.90 1.65 13.93
CA PHE A 261 -26.94 0.27 13.43
C PHE A 261 -25.56 -0.19 12.95
N ALA A 262 -25.11 -1.36 13.43
CA ALA A 262 -23.84 -1.96 13.07
C ALA A 262 -23.79 -2.24 11.55
N SER A 263 -22.89 -1.56 10.83
CA SER A 263 -22.75 -1.65 9.37
C SER A 263 -22.54 -3.06 8.83
N CYS A 264 -22.09 -4.01 9.66
CA CYS A 264 -21.95 -5.42 9.29
C CYS A 264 -23.32 -6.06 8.96
N ASP A 265 -24.42 -5.62 9.56
CA ASP A 265 -25.75 -6.21 9.31
C ASP A 265 -26.33 -5.81 7.94
N ARG A 266 -25.75 -4.79 7.29
CA ARG A 266 -26.08 -4.34 5.93
C ARG A 266 -25.35 -5.13 4.85
N LEU A 267 -24.31 -5.87 5.21
CA LEU A 267 -23.56 -6.74 4.30
C LEU A 267 -23.89 -8.19 4.62
N ARG A 268 -23.94 -9.03 3.59
CA ARG A 268 -24.01 -10.48 3.75
C ARG A 268 -22.90 -11.16 2.94
N PRO A 269 -22.25 -12.19 3.49
CA PRO A 269 -21.30 -12.97 2.74
C PRO A 269 -22.05 -13.87 1.73
N VAL A 270 -21.52 -14.00 0.52
CA VAL A 270 -22.14 -14.79 -0.56
C VAL A 270 -21.13 -15.70 -1.26
N SER A 271 -21.57 -16.90 -1.61
CA SER A 271 -20.81 -17.84 -2.43
C SER A 271 -21.59 -18.06 -3.72
N ARG A 272 -21.12 -17.46 -4.83
CA ARG A 272 -21.75 -17.53 -6.15
C ARG A 272 -20.70 -17.71 -7.26
N PRO A 273 -21.09 -18.17 -8.47
CA PRO A 273 -20.18 -18.26 -9.60
C PRO A 273 -19.54 -16.91 -9.96
N ILE A 274 -18.30 -16.97 -10.46
CA ILE A 274 -17.52 -15.78 -10.82
C ILE A 274 -18.22 -14.97 -11.92
N GLY A 275 -18.41 -13.69 -11.64
CA GLY A 275 -18.95 -12.73 -12.59
C GLY A 275 -20.48 -12.70 -12.69
N GLU A 276 -21.19 -13.33 -11.75
CA GLU A 276 -22.65 -13.20 -11.58
C GLU A 276 -23.01 -12.11 -10.55
N ASN A 277 -22.27 -11.01 -10.56
CA ASN A 277 -22.54 -9.84 -9.72
C ASN A 277 -23.71 -9.00 -10.23
N ASP A 278 -24.63 -8.69 -9.32
CA ASP A 278 -25.83 -7.88 -9.60
C ASP A 278 -25.56 -6.37 -9.58
N ILE A 279 -24.48 -5.97 -8.89
CA ILE A 279 -24.07 -4.58 -8.69
C ILE A 279 -22.77 -4.36 -9.47
N GLY A 280 -22.57 -3.18 -10.07
CA GLY A 280 -21.33 -2.82 -10.78
C GLY A 280 -20.10 -2.59 -9.90
N MET A 281 -20.15 -3.08 -8.67
CA MET A 281 -19.11 -3.02 -7.65
C MET A 281 -19.06 -4.39 -6.96
N VAL A 282 -17.86 -4.86 -6.66
CA VAL A 282 -17.62 -6.12 -5.95
C VAL A 282 -16.71 -5.85 -4.75
N ALA A 283 -16.98 -6.51 -3.64
CA ALA A 283 -16.22 -6.39 -2.41
C ALA A 283 -15.91 -7.76 -1.83
N TRP A 284 -14.72 -7.94 -1.27
CA TRP A 284 -14.31 -9.17 -0.63
C TRP A 284 -13.67 -8.89 0.73
N LEU A 285 -13.94 -9.78 1.67
CA LEU A 285 -13.11 -9.97 2.85
C LEU A 285 -12.10 -11.06 2.53
N VAL A 286 -10.81 -10.72 2.58
CA VAL A 286 -9.73 -11.64 2.17
C VAL A 286 -8.75 -11.82 3.31
N HIS A 287 -8.42 -13.07 3.63
CA HIS A 287 -7.38 -13.44 4.57
C HIS A 287 -6.09 -13.75 3.81
N PHE A 288 -5.06 -12.94 3.99
CA PHE A 288 -3.74 -13.12 3.41
C PHE A 288 -2.84 -13.92 4.36
N TYR A 289 -2.19 -14.96 3.82
CA TYR A 289 -1.13 -15.68 4.51
C TYR A 289 0.24 -15.16 4.02
N THR A 290 0.84 -14.24 4.78
CA THR A 290 2.07 -13.53 4.39
C THR A 290 3.26 -13.98 5.23
N PRO A 291 4.52 -13.86 4.73
CA PRO A 291 5.72 -14.26 5.49
C PRO A 291 5.86 -13.63 6.87
N GLN A 292 5.30 -12.43 7.07
CA GLN A 292 5.33 -11.69 8.34
C GLN A 292 4.35 -12.26 9.38
N HIS A 293 3.46 -13.18 8.99
CA HIS A 293 2.54 -13.87 9.89
C HIS A 293 2.50 -15.36 9.53
N PRO A 294 3.58 -16.12 9.77
CA PRO A 294 3.66 -17.52 9.33
C PRO A 294 2.84 -18.48 10.20
N ASP A 295 2.38 -19.58 9.60
CA ASP A 295 1.70 -20.68 10.29
C ASP A 295 2.63 -21.34 11.34
N LYS A 296 2.06 -21.69 12.50
CA LYS A 296 2.70 -22.68 13.39
C LYS A 296 2.09 -24.05 13.07
N ASP A 297 2.87 -24.96 12.52
CA ASP A 297 2.43 -26.36 12.46
C ASP A 297 2.50 -26.95 13.89
N PRO A 298 1.42 -27.50 14.46
CA PRO A 298 1.37 -27.95 15.86
C PRO A 298 2.03 -29.31 16.13
N GLY A 299 2.75 -29.87 15.17
CA GLY A 299 3.36 -31.20 15.29
C GLY A 299 4.67 -31.38 14.53
N GLN A 300 5.18 -30.32 13.89
CA GLN A 300 6.53 -30.25 13.38
C GLN A 300 7.10 -28.92 13.83
N GLU A 301 8.00 -28.95 14.82
CA GLU A 301 9.09 -27.99 14.74
C GLU A 301 9.66 -28.11 13.33
N PRO A 302 9.90 -27.01 12.60
CA PRO A 302 10.56 -27.11 11.31
C PRO A 302 11.89 -27.84 11.56
N SER A 303 11.97 -29.09 11.11
CA SER A 303 13.14 -29.98 11.27
C SER A 303 14.36 -29.52 10.46
N PHE A 304 14.41 -28.23 10.13
CA PHE A 304 15.52 -27.48 9.57
C PHE A 304 16.26 -26.66 10.63
N PHE A 305 15.88 -26.77 11.92
CA PHE A 305 16.52 -26.07 13.04
C PHE A 305 16.86 -27.02 14.20
N ASN A 306 17.64 -28.07 13.93
CA ASN A 306 18.53 -28.62 14.96
C ASN A 306 19.91 -27.99 14.73
N ILE A 307 20.26 -27.00 15.55
CA ILE A 307 21.65 -26.59 15.74
C ILE A 307 22.07 -27.35 17.00
N ASP A 308 23.10 -28.17 16.87
CA ASP A 308 23.62 -29.01 17.94
C ASP A 308 23.93 -28.15 19.19
N GLU A 309 23.40 -28.63 20.32
CA GLU A 309 23.62 -28.09 21.67
C GLU A 309 25.05 -28.42 22.11
N ASP A 310 26.05 -27.66 21.65
CA ASP A 310 27.39 -27.71 22.25
C ASP A 310 28.08 -26.34 22.09
N GLY A 311 27.82 -25.45 23.05
CA GLY A 311 28.46 -24.15 23.14
C GLY A 311 27.82 -23.25 24.20
N ASP A 312 28.31 -23.35 25.44
CA ASP A 312 28.11 -22.35 26.49
C ASP A 312 28.66 -21.00 26.01
N ASP A 313 27.82 -20.16 25.37
CA ASP A 313 27.96 -18.69 25.32
C ASP A 313 26.74 -18.04 24.60
N ALA A 314 25.91 -17.34 25.38
CA ALA A 314 25.21 -16.09 25.06
C ALA A 314 24.37 -15.86 23.75
N GLU A 315 24.15 -16.81 22.84
CA GLU A 315 23.39 -16.56 21.58
C GLU A 315 21.92 -17.06 21.54
N GLY A 316 21.30 -17.32 22.69
CA GLY A 316 19.92 -17.83 22.77
C GLY A 316 18.76 -16.81 22.70
N ILE A 317 19.02 -15.49 22.64
CA ILE A 317 18.01 -14.50 23.10
C ILE A 317 17.26 -13.70 22.00
N ALA A 318 17.54 -13.87 20.70
CA ALA A 318 16.89 -13.02 19.66
C ALA A 318 15.85 -13.71 18.75
N ARG A 319 15.61 -15.03 18.90
CA ARG A 319 14.78 -15.78 17.93
C ARG A 319 13.38 -16.15 18.38
N HIS A 320 12.95 -15.83 19.59
CA HIS A 320 11.62 -16.17 20.09
C HIS A 320 11.01 -14.99 20.85
N ASN A 321 9.72 -14.70 20.62
CA ASN A 321 8.80 -13.84 21.39
C ASN A 321 8.49 -12.41 20.94
N TRP A 322 8.77 -11.99 19.71
CA TRP A 322 8.06 -10.81 19.17
C TRP A 322 6.62 -11.13 18.71
N ASP A 323 6.29 -12.42 18.55
CA ASP A 323 5.11 -12.86 17.78
C ASP A 323 4.27 -13.96 18.47
N LEU A 324 4.54 -14.27 19.74
CA LEU A 324 4.15 -15.57 20.32
C LEU A 324 2.98 -15.60 21.30
N GLU A 325 2.53 -14.47 21.84
CA GLU A 325 1.28 -14.41 22.60
C GLU A 325 0.46 -13.21 22.14
N SER A 326 -0.30 -13.45 21.07
CA SER A 326 -1.49 -12.73 20.64
C SER A 326 -1.62 -11.24 20.99
N ASP A 327 -1.41 -10.36 20.01
CA ASP A 327 -2.01 -9.03 20.04
C ASP A 327 -3.51 -9.16 20.30
N GLY A 328 -3.97 -8.69 21.47
CA GLY A 328 -5.37 -8.81 21.88
C GLY A 328 -6.33 -8.16 20.88
N GLU A 329 -5.90 -7.10 20.19
CA GLU A 329 -6.70 -6.47 19.13
C GLU A 329 -6.83 -7.35 17.89
N LYS A 330 -5.74 -8.00 17.43
CA LYS A 330 -5.80 -8.91 16.29
C LYS A 330 -6.72 -10.10 16.58
N LEU A 331 -6.61 -10.69 17.77
CA LEU A 331 -7.51 -11.76 18.20
C LEU A 331 -8.97 -11.31 18.25
N ARG A 332 -9.24 -10.10 18.77
CA ARG A 332 -10.60 -9.54 18.81
C ARG A 332 -11.20 -9.42 17.41
N VAL A 333 -10.45 -8.84 16.47
CA VAL A 333 -10.87 -8.69 15.07
C VAL A 333 -11.11 -10.04 14.40
N ASP A 334 -10.22 -11.01 14.60
CA ASP A 334 -10.41 -12.36 14.09
C ASP A 334 -11.72 -12.97 14.60
N CYS A 335 -11.98 -12.91 15.92
CA CYS A 335 -13.22 -13.40 16.51
C CYS A 335 -14.46 -12.71 15.93
N GLU A 336 -14.46 -11.37 15.83
CA GLU A 336 -15.60 -10.60 15.28
C GLU A 336 -15.93 -11.01 13.84
N ILE A 337 -14.91 -11.22 13.00
CA ILE A 337 -15.09 -11.65 11.61
C ILE A 337 -15.65 -13.06 11.54
N TRP A 338 -15.08 -13.99 12.30
CA TRP A 338 -15.55 -15.38 12.29
C TRP A 338 -16.99 -15.50 12.81
N ASP A 339 -17.35 -14.74 13.84
CA ASP A 339 -18.72 -14.70 14.38
C ASP A 339 -19.70 -14.07 13.38
N PHE A 340 -19.25 -13.10 12.57
CA PHE A 340 -20.04 -12.56 11.45
C PHE A 340 -20.30 -13.64 10.39
N LEU A 341 -19.30 -14.42 10.01
CA LEU A 341 -19.45 -15.48 9.01
C LEU A 341 -20.36 -16.63 9.49
N GLU A 342 -20.28 -16.99 10.77
CA GLU A 342 -21.15 -18.02 11.37
C GLU A 342 -22.59 -17.57 11.48
N ARG A 343 -22.84 -16.34 11.95
CA ARG A 343 -24.20 -15.78 12.03
C ARG A 343 -24.91 -15.76 10.67
N ASN A 344 -24.15 -15.62 9.59
CA ASN A 344 -24.66 -15.64 8.22
C ASN A 344 -24.59 -17.02 7.53
N GLN A 345 -24.25 -18.09 8.26
CA GLN A 345 -24.21 -19.48 7.76
C GLN A 345 -23.35 -19.66 6.49
N TYR A 346 -22.24 -18.94 6.36
CA TYR A 346 -21.37 -19.06 5.18
C TYR A 346 -20.76 -20.47 5.06
N PRO A 347 -20.69 -21.08 3.86
CA PRO A 347 -20.18 -22.44 3.70
C PRO A 347 -18.68 -22.53 4.03
N GLY A 348 -18.27 -23.66 4.61
CA GLY A 348 -16.86 -23.95 4.90
C GLY A 348 -16.27 -23.22 6.11
N VAL A 349 -17.08 -22.46 6.87
CA VAL A 349 -16.60 -21.70 8.05
C VAL A 349 -16.02 -22.62 9.13
N GLN A 350 -16.64 -23.77 9.41
CA GLN A 350 -16.12 -24.72 10.41
C GLN A 350 -14.77 -25.33 9.98
N GLU A 351 -14.59 -25.62 8.70
CA GLU A 351 -13.31 -26.11 8.17
C GLU A 351 -12.24 -25.02 8.23
N ALA A 352 -12.59 -23.78 7.86
CA ALA A 352 -11.70 -22.62 7.93
C ALA A 352 -11.33 -22.29 9.39
N LYS A 353 -12.28 -22.37 10.33
CA LYS A 353 -12.03 -22.28 11.77
C LYS A 353 -11.15 -23.42 12.26
N ARG A 354 -11.27 -24.65 11.76
CA ARG A 354 -10.34 -25.74 12.11
C ARG A 354 -8.93 -25.48 11.58
N LYS A 355 -8.82 -24.79 10.44
CA LYS A 355 -7.57 -24.24 9.88
C LYS A 355 -7.08 -22.98 10.65
N ARG A 356 -7.69 -22.56 11.78
CA ARG A 356 -7.22 -21.46 12.67
C ARG A 356 -5.74 -21.49 13.03
N LYS A 357 -5.13 -22.68 12.95
CA LYS A 357 -3.69 -22.89 13.17
C LYS A 357 -2.83 -22.07 12.19
N ARG A 358 -3.42 -21.63 11.08
CA ARG A 358 -2.77 -20.76 10.11
C ARG A 358 -2.85 -19.28 10.52
N LYS A 359 -1.72 -18.63 10.81
CA LYS A 359 -1.69 -17.20 11.15
C LYS A 359 -1.78 -16.42 9.83
N GLY A 360 -2.65 -15.42 9.77
CA GLY A 360 -2.74 -14.54 8.59
C GLY A 360 -3.18 -13.14 8.98
N ARG A 361 -3.63 -12.35 8.00
CA ARG A 361 -4.18 -11.00 8.19
C ARG A 361 -5.40 -10.78 7.30
N TRP A 362 -6.40 -10.08 7.82
CA TRP A 362 -7.58 -9.71 7.04
C TRP A 362 -7.38 -8.40 6.29
N VAL A 363 -7.98 -8.32 5.11
CA VAL A 363 -8.01 -7.14 4.24
C VAL A 363 -9.38 -7.04 3.60
N VAL A 364 -9.93 -5.84 3.48
CA VAL A 364 -11.12 -5.57 2.67
C VAL A 364 -10.68 -5.09 1.29
N LEU A 365 -11.10 -5.81 0.25
CA LEU A 365 -10.83 -5.48 -1.14
C LEU A 365 -12.12 -4.99 -1.80
N ILE A 366 -12.07 -3.85 -2.49
CA ILE A 366 -13.22 -3.28 -3.22
C ILE A 366 -12.78 -3.03 -4.66
N ALA A 367 -13.58 -3.40 -5.66
CA ALA A 367 -13.27 -3.19 -7.07
C ALA A 367 -14.51 -2.86 -7.91
N ASN A 368 -14.35 -1.94 -8.87
CA ASN A 368 -15.38 -1.68 -9.87
C ASN A 368 -15.42 -2.80 -10.92
N ASP A 369 -16.62 -3.20 -11.36
CA ASP A 369 -16.80 -4.06 -12.52
C ASP A 369 -17.12 -3.22 -13.77
N LEU A 370 -16.13 -3.04 -14.66
CA LEU A 370 -16.34 -2.30 -15.91
C LEU A 370 -17.38 -2.94 -16.84
N THR A 371 -17.63 -4.24 -16.70
CA THR A 371 -18.59 -4.94 -17.58
C THR A 371 -20.03 -4.57 -17.25
N HIS A 372 -20.26 -3.93 -16.10
CA HIS A 372 -21.53 -3.39 -15.65
C HIS A 372 -21.54 -1.86 -15.78
N PHE A 373 -22.29 -1.33 -16.76
CA PHE A 373 -22.39 0.12 -17.05
C PHE A 373 -21.04 0.88 -17.04
N TYR A 374 -19.99 0.31 -17.63
CA TYR A 374 -18.64 0.88 -17.66
C TYR A 374 -18.07 1.22 -16.28
N GLY A 375 -18.47 0.50 -15.24
CA GLY A 375 -18.04 0.72 -13.85
C GLY A 375 -18.50 2.06 -13.28
N SER A 376 -19.62 2.60 -13.76
CA SER A 376 -20.20 3.84 -13.24
C SER A 376 -20.80 3.65 -11.84
N PHE A 377 -20.64 4.68 -11.01
CA PHE A 377 -21.17 4.73 -9.65
C PHE A 377 -22.67 5.08 -9.68
N GLY A 378 -23.51 4.08 -9.42
CA GLY A 378 -24.92 4.26 -9.08
C GLY A 378 -25.15 4.08 -7.58
N PRO A 379 -26.41 4.21 -7.10
CA PRO A 379 -26.67 4.24 -5.66
C PRO A 379 -26.30 2.92 -4.96
N ASN A 380 -26.53 1.78 -5.63
CA ASN A 380 -26.17 0.46 -5.08
C ASN A 380 -24.65 0.27 -5.03
N GLU A 381 -23.92 0.74 -6.04
CA GLU A 381 -22.46 0.72 -6.05
C GLU A 381 -21.88 1.57 -4.92
N ASP A 382 -22.44 2.77 -4.72
CA ASP A 382 -22.06 3.70 -3.65
C ASP A 382 -22.33 3.09 -2.26
N HIS A 383 -23.51 2.49 -2.06
CA HIS A 383 -23.85 1.82 -0.81
C HIS A 383 -22.96 0.62 -0.50
N LEU A 384 -22.65 -0.23 -1.50
CA LEU A 384 -21.75 -1.36 -1.29
C LEU A 384 -20.34 -0.88 -0.92
N PHE A 385 -19.82 0.12 -1.64
CA PHE A 385 -18.53 0.73 -1.34
C PHE A 385 -18.51 1.32 0.08
N TYR A 386 -19.52 2.10 0.44
CA TYR A 386 -19.64 2.72 1.77
C TYR A 386 -19.65 1.67 2.89
N CYS A 387 -20.51 0.65 2.78
CA CYS A 387 -20.63 -0.40 3.79
C CYS A 387 -19.33 -1.21 3.93
N ALA A 388 -18.69 -1.57 2.82
CA ALA A 388 -17.41 -2.30 2.84
C ALA A 388 -16.27 -1.45 3.44
N SER A 389 -16.17 -0.16 3.07
CA SER A 389 -15.18 0.76 3.64
C SER A 389 -15.39 0.95 5.15
N ARG A 390 -16.65 1.11 5.59
CA ARG A 390 -17.00 1.26 7.01
C ARG A 390 -16.73 -0.03 7.80
N MET A 391 -16.93 -1.20 7.20
CA MET A 391 -16.56 -2.49 7.80
C MET A 391 -15.04 -2.56 8.03
N ALA A 392 -14.23 -2.16 7.04
CA ALA A 392 -12.76 -2.11 7.18
C ALA A 392 -12.34 -1.18 8.32
N ARG A 393 -12.97 0.00 8.43
CA ARG A 393 -12.75 0.98 9.50
C ARG A 393 -13.13 0.45 10.88
N LYS A 394 -14.32 -0.15 11.02
CA LYS A 394 -14.79 -0.71 12.30
C LYS A 394 -13.89 -1.84 12.81
N LEU A 395 -13.42 -2.70 11.90
CA LEU A 395 -12.49 -3.78 12.21
C LEU A 395 -11.03 -3.31 12.32
N GLY A 396 -10.73 -2.08 11.92
CA GLY A 396 -9.36 -1.56 11.86
C GLY A 396 -8.46 -2.29 10.85
N VAL A 397 -9.02 -3.00 9.87
CA VAL A 397 -8.24 -3.77 8.87
C VAL A 397 -7.97 -2.93 7.62
N PRO A 398 -6.86 -3.19 6.90
CA PRO A 398 -6.55 -2.51 5.65
C PRO A 398 -7.68 -2.58 4.61
N ARG A 399 -7.91 -1.46 3.92
CA ARG A 399 -8.83 -1.33 2.80
C ARG A 399 -8.08 -1.05 1.50
N ILE A 400 -8.16 -1.99 0.55
CA ILE A 400 -7.60 -1.86 -0.79
C ILE A 400 -8.72 -1.57 -1.80
N TYR A 401 -8.59 -0.49 -2.56
CA TYR A 401 -9.53 -0.14 -3.63
C TYR A 401 -8.89 -0.29 -5.02
N LEU A 402 -9.49 -1.08 -5.90
CA LEU A 402 -9.09 -1.25 -7.29
C LEU A 402 -9.98 -0.37 -8.18
N SER A 403 -9.41 0.77 -8.59
CA SER A 403 -10.14 1.82 -9.27
C SER A 403 -10.08 1.66 -10.79
N SER A 404 -11.23 1.42 -11.41
CA SER A 404 -11.42 1.49 -12.87
C SER A 404 -12.89 1.77 -13.18
N ASN A 405 -13.22 3.03 -13.44
CA ASN A 405 -14.60 3.51 -13.43
C ASN A 405 -14.84 4.61 -14.49
N SER A 406 -16.07 5.09 -14.58
CA SER A 406 -16.46 6.20 -15.47
C SER A 406 -17.13 7.36 -14.72
N GLY A 407 -16.91 7.47 -13.41
CA GLY A 407 -17.56 8.46 -12.55
C GLY A 407 -19.01 8.11 -12.19
N ALA A 408 -19.78 9.11 -11.78
CA ALA A 408 -21.19 8.94 -11.44
C ALA A 408 -21.99 8.49 -12.68
N ARG A 409 -22.95 7.59 -12.47
CA ARG A 409 -23.85 7.14 -13.53
C ARG A 409 -24.67 8.32 -14.03
N ILE A 410 -24.93 8.31 -15.34
CA ILE A 410 -25.80 9.27 -16.01
C ILE A 410 -26.87 8.49 -16.76
N GLY A 411 -28.09 9.02 -16.78
CA GLY A 411 -29.20 8.41 -17.50
C GLY A 411 -30.30 9.42 -17.81
N LEU A 412 -31.19 9.04 -18.72
CA LEU A 412 -32.42 9.76 -19.04
C LEU A 412 -33.59 8.77 -18.94
N ALA A 413 -34.76 9.26 -18.55
CA ALA A 413 -35.98 8.46 -18.44
C ALA A 413 -36.48 8.06 -19.84
N LYS A 414 -36.14 6.84 -20.28
CA LYS A 414 -36.47 6.33 -21.62
C LYS A 414 -37.97 6.19 -21.83
N GLU A 415 -38.68 5.79 -20.78
CA GLU A 415 -40.13 5.64 -20.80
C GLU A 415 -40.86 6.95 -21.06
N ILE A 416 -40.29 8.09 -20.67
CA ILE A 416 -40.82 9.42 -21.01
C ILE A 416 -40.32 9.85 -22.39
N GLN A 417 -39.05 9.57 -22.71
CA GLN A 417 -38.43 9.90 -24.00
C GLN A 417 -39.21 9.33 -25.21
N GLU A 418 -39.82 8.15 -25.05
CA GLU A 418 -40.57 7.48 -26.11
C GLU A 418 -41.98 8.04 -26.33
N VAL A 419 -42.54 8.79 -25.36
CA VAL A 419 -43.97 9.15 -25.35
C VAL A 419 -44.25 10.66 -25.29
N PHE A 420 -43.30 11.50 -24.88
CA PHE A 420 -43.54 12.94 -24.78
C PHE A 420 -43.89 13.55 -26.15
N LYS A 421 -44.76 14.56 -26.11
CA LYS A 421 -45.16 15.39 -27.25
C LYS A 421 -44.62 16.81 -27.08
N VAL A 422 -44.53 17.53 -28.19
CA VAL A 422 -43.99 18.90 -28.24
C VAL A 422 -45.10 19.87 -28.60
N ALA A 423 -45.32 20.88 -27.77
CA ALA A 423 -46.20 22.00 -28.09
C ALA A 423 -45.40 23.04 -28.91
N TRP A 424 -45.68 23.14 -30.21
CA TRP A 424 -44.96 24.04 -31.12
C TRP A 424 -45.51 25.46 -31.04
N SER A 425 -44.65 26.46 -30.93
CA SER A 425 -45.07 27.86 -30.86
C SER A 425 -45.72 28.33 -32.17
N THR A 426 -45.32 27.75 -33.31
CA THR A 426 -45.93 27.98 -34.61
C THR A 426 -46.44 26.65 -35.21
N PRO A 427 -47.77 26.52 -35.45
CA PRO A 427 -48.34 25.32 -36.04
C PRO A 427 -47.70 25.02 -37.41
N GLY A 428 -47.23 23.79 -37.63
CA GLY A 428 -46.64 23.37 -38.90
C GLY A 428 -45.21 23.86 -39.20
N ASN A 429 -44.60 24.70 -38.34
CA ASN A 429 -43.21 25.15 -38.51
C ASN A 429 -42.35 24.91 -37.25
N PRO A 430 -41.69 23.74 -37.14
CA PRO A 430 -40.82 23.42 -35.99
C PRO A 430 -39.63 24.37 -35.79
N LYS A 431 -39.21 25.11 -36.83
CA LYS A 431 -38.13 26.10 -36.71
C LYS A 431 -38.52 27.34 -35.90
N GLY A 432 -39.82 27.57 -35.72
CA GLY A 432 -40.35 28.67 -34.91
C GLY A 432 -40.12 28.51 -33.41
N GLY A 433 -39.65 27.35 -32.96
CA GLY A 433 -39.47 27.02 -31.55
C GLY A 433 -40.64 26.22 -30.97
N PHE A 434 -40.52 25.87 -29.69
CA PHE A 434 -41.52 25.13 -28.92
C PHE A 434 -41.74 25.81 -27.57
N ASP A 435 -42.94 25.65 -27.03
CA ASP A 435 -43.32 26.26 -25.75
C ASP A 435 -43.06 25.31 -24.57
N TYR A 436 -43.48 24.06 -24.67
CA TYR A 436 -43.31 23.05 -23.62
C TYR A 436 -43.46 21.61 -24.14
N LEU A 437 -43.13 20.64 -23.28
CA LEU A 437 -43.36 19.21 -23.51
C LEU A 437 -44.62 18.79 -22.75
N TYR A 438 -45.41 17.89 -23.34
CA TYR A 438 -46.66 17.41 -22.73
C TYR A 438 -46.92 15.93 -23.03
N LEU A 439 -47.87 15.35 -22.30
CA LEU A 439 -48.40 14.00 -22.49
C LEU A 439 -49.89 14.06 -22.77
N THR A 440 -50.37 13.13 -23.61
CA THR A 440 -51.80 12.89 -23.78
C THR A 440 -52.36 12.19 -22.54
N ASP A 441 -53.66 12.27 -22.30
CA ASP A 441 -54.27 11.56 -21.16
C ASP A 441 -54.04 10.05 -21.25
N LYS A 442 -54.15 9.50 -22.47
CA LYS A 442 -53.88 8.08 -22.73
C LYS A 442 -52.43 7.70 -22.38
N ASP A 443 -51.44 8.50 -22.79
CA ASP A 443 -50.04 8.21 -22.52
C ASP A 443 -49.72 8.33 -21.02
N TYR A 444 -50.30 9.32 -20.34
CA TYR A 444 -50.14 9.50 -18.89
C TYR A 444 -50.73 8.32 -18.09
N GLN A 445 -51.96 7.88 -18.42
CA GLN A 445 -52.58 6.71 -17.77
C GLN A 445 -51.81 5.41 -18.08
N ASN A 446 -51.28 5.27 -19.30
CA ASN A 446 -50.43 4.14 -19.66
C ASN A 446 -49.13 4.10 -18.85
N LEU A 447 -48.51 5.25 -18.56
CA LEU A 447 -47.33 5.31 -17.71
C LEU A 447 -47.65 4.92 -16.25
N LEU A 448 -48.76 5.43 -15.70
CA LEU A 448 -49.18 5.10 -14.34
C LEU A 448 -49.50 3.61 -14.16
N SER A 449 -50.20 3.00 -15.13
CA SER A 449 -50.54 1.58 -15.09
C SER A 449 -49.32 0.67 -15.32
N LYS A 450 -48.40 1.04 -16.21
CA LYS A 450 -47.21 0.23 -16.54
C LYS A 450 -46.20 0.12 -15.39
N TYR A 451 -46.11 1.14 -14.53
CA TYR A 451 -45.15 1.20 -13.42
C TYR A 451 -45.80 1.16 -12.04
N ASP A 452 -46.99 0.54 -11.94
CA ASP A 452 -47.68 0.26 -10.67
C ASP A 452 -47.83 1.49 -9.76
N GLY A 453 -48.20 2.63 -10.35
CA GLY A 453 -48.38 3.88 -9.62
C GLY A 453 -47.10 4.56 -9.12
N LYS A 454 -45.90 4.07 -9.49
CA LYS A 454 -44.64 4.76 -9.19
C LYS A 454 -44.63 6.13 -9.88
N LYS A 455 -44.29 7.18 -9.13
CA LYS A 455 -44.23 8.56 -9.64
C LYS A 455 -43.04 8.74 -10.60
N THR A 456 -43.28 8.60 -11.91
CA THR A 456 -42.25 8.70 -12.97
C THR A 456 -42.12 10.10 -13.57
N VAL A 457 -43.17 10.92 -13.48
CA VAL A 457 -43.23 12.27 -14.05
C VAL A 457 -44.15 13.13 -13.20
N GLU A 458 -43.79 14.40 -13.01
CA GLU A 458 -44.68 15.42 -12.46
C GLU A 458 -45.29 16.22 -13.61
N VAL A 459 -46.61 16.40 -13.54
CA VAL A 459 -47.39 17.02 -14.60
C VAL A 459 -48.38 18.06 -14.07
N GLU A 460 -48.57 19.12 -14.85
CA GLU A 460 -49.60 20.13 -14.64
C GLU A 460 -50.74 19.89 -15.64
N LYS A 461 -51.98 19.78 -15.14
CA LYS A 461 -53.16 19.62 -16.00
C LYS A 461 -53.55 20.97 -16.62
N ARG A 462 -53.61 21.04 -17.95
CA ARG A 462 -54.14 22.21 -18.67
C ARG A 462 -55.35 21.85 -19.51
N GLU A 463 -56.35 22.73 -19.51
CA GLU A 463 -57.57 22.59 -20.31
C GLU A 463 -57.34 23.06 -21.76
N GLY A 464 -57.97 22.36 -22.71
CA GLY A 464 -57.89 22.67 -24.14
C GLY A 464 -56.75 21.97 -24.89
N PRO A 465 -56.79 21.99 -26.23
CA PRO A 465 -55.74 21.41 -27.06
C PRO A 465 -54.44 22.23 -26.96
N PRO A 466 -53.26 21.60 -27.11
CA PRO A 466 -51.98 22.29 -27.13
C PRO A 466 -51.89 23.31 -28.29
N PRO A 467 -51.04 24.35 -28.17
CA PRO A 467 -50.79 25.32 -29.24
C PRO A 467 -50.49 24.64 -30.59
N GLY A 468 -51.31 24.93 -31.60
CA GLY A 468 -51.11 24.50 -32.98
C GLY A 468 -51.56 23.09 -33.35
N VAL A 469 -52.33 22.42 -32.49
CA VAL A 469 -53.02 21.17 -32.83
C VAL A 469 -54.48 21.50 -33.14
N GLU A 470 -54.95 21.21 -34.37
CA GLU A 470 -56.38 21.26 -34.68
C GLU A 470 -57.10 20.25 -33.79
N SER A 471 -58.15 20.70 -33.10
CA SER A 471 -58.90 19.90 -32.14
C SER A 471 -59.49 18.65 -32.81
N GLU A 472 -58.81 17.51 -32.69
CA GLU A 472 -59.49 16.21 -32.79
C GLU A 472 -60.55 16.17 -31.68
N LYS A 473 -61.74 15.66 -32.00
CA LYS A 473 -62.98 15.85 -31.23
C LYS A 473 -62.99 15.29 -29.78
N ASP A 474 -61.87 14.79 -29.24
CA ASP A 474 -61.83 14.04 -27.98
C ASP A 474 -60.78 14.47 -26.92
N GLU A 475 -59.85 15.41 -27.17
CA GLU A 475 -58.87 15.84 -26.13
C GLU A 475 -59.29 17.12 -25.38
N LYS A 476 -59.96 16.96 -24.23
CA LYS A 476 -60.42 18.07 -23.36
C LYS A 476 -59.30 18.74 -22.53
N PHE A 477 -58.21 18.03 -22.26
CA PHE A 477 -57.10 18.49 -21.45
C PHE A 477 -55.81 17.75 -21.84
N HIS A 478 -54.66 18.36 -21.55
CA HIS A 478 -53.34 17.76 -21.74
C HIS A 478 -52.48 17.95 -20.48
N TRP A 479 -51.47 17.11 -20.34
CA TRP A 479 -50.61 17.06 -19.16
C TRP A 479 -49.24 17.66 -19.48
N VAL A 480 -48.98 18.89 -19.05
CA VAL A 480 -47.68 19.55 -19.26
C VAL A 480 -46.66 18.92 -18.33
N VAL A 481 -45.52 18.49 -18.88
CA VAL A 481 -44.43 17.91 -18.09
C VAL A 481 -43.68 19.03 -17.39
N THR A 482 -43.71 19.03 -16.05
CA THR A 482 -42.94 19.97 -15.24
C THR A 482 -41.60 19.37 -14.84
N ASP A 483 -41.61 18.11 -14.36
CA ASP A 483 -40.44 17.43 -13.85
C ASP A 483 -40.41 15.97 -14.32
N VAL A 484 -39.23 15.49 -14.70
CA VAL A 484 -39.01 14.08 -15.08
C VAL A 484 -38.27 13.39 -13.94
N ILE A 485 -38.92 12.41 -13.31
CA ILE A 485 -38.38 11.68 -12.15
C ILE A 485 -37.74 10.36 -12.61
N GLY A 486 -38.43 9.64 -13.50
CA GLY A 486 -38.00 8.35 -14.03
C GLY A 486 -38.47 7.14 -13.19
N ALA A 487 -38.66 6.01 -13.84
CA ALA A 487 -39.07 4.75 -13.22
C ALA A 487 -37.90 4.04 -12.51
N THR A 488 -36.67 4.26 -12.96
CA THR A 488 -35.45 3.63 -12.43
C THR A 488 -34.53 4.66 -11.81
N ASP A 489 -33.87 4.28 -10.72
CA ASP A 489 -32.84 5.10 -10.08
C ASP A 489 -31.54 5.10 -10.91
N GLY A 490 -30.67 6.06 -10.64
CA GLY A 490 -29.33 6.13 -11.22
C GLY A 490 -29.23 7.03 -12.46
N LEU A 491 -30.12 8.01 -12.59
CA LEU A 491 -30.19 8.99 -13.66
C LEU A 491 -29.36 10.25 -13.35
N GLY A 492 -29.41 10.75 -12.10
CA GLY A 492 -28.88 12.07 -11.77
C GLY A 492 -28.44 12.27 -10.31
N VAL A 493 -29.18 13.10 -9.57
CA VAL A 493 -28.77 13.66 -8.26
C VAL A 493 -28.60 12.61 -7.16
N GLU A 494 -29.32 11.50 -7.24
CA GLU A 494 -29.18 10.34 -6.37
C GLU A 494 -27.77 9.73 -6.43
N ASN A 495 -27.13 9.74 -7.61
CA ASN A 495 -25.74 9.29 -7.77
C ASN A 495 -24.75 10.30 -7.16
N LEU A 496 -25.09 11.59 -7.20
CA LEU A 496 -24.26 12.65 -6.59
C LEU A 496 -24.31 12.57 -5.07
N GLN A 497 -25.49 12.29 -4.50
CA GLN A 497 -25.65 12.05 -3.06
C GLN A 497 -24.80 10.85 -2.61
N GLY A 498 -24.90 9.73 -3.32
CA GLY A 498 -24.09 8.54 -3.05
C GLY A 498 -22.58 8.81 -3.20
N SER A 499 -22.19 9.54 -4.25
CA SER A 499 -20.81 10.01 -4.45
C SER A 499 -20.28 10.83 -3.26
N GLY A 500 -21.08 11.76 -2.73
CA GLY A 500 -20.74 12.55 -1.55
C GLY A 500 -20.56 11.70 -0.29
N MET A 501 -21.44 10.72 -0.09
CA MET A 501 -21.37 9.77 1.02
C MET A 501 -20.06 8.95 1.01
N ILE A 502 -19.66 8.39 -0.14
CA ILE A 502 -18.43 7.59 -0.24
C ILE A 502 -17.15 8.45 -0.19
N ALA A 503 -17.21 9.71 -0.65
CA ALA A 503 -16.14 10.68 -0.46
C ALA A 503 -15.90 10.95 1.04
N GLY A 504 -16.98 11.25 1.78
CA GLY A 504 -16.90 11.48 3.22
C GLY A 504 -16.38 10.27 3.99
N GLU A 505 -16.87 9.07 3.68
CA GLU A 505 -16.38 7.83 4.31
C GLU A 505 -14.92 7.56 3.98
N THR A 506 -14.47 7.79 2.74
CA THR A 506 -13.06 7.57 2.37
C THR A 506 -12.13 8.55 3.07
N SER A 507 -12.55 9.81 3.23
CA SER A 507 -11.79 10.79 4.01
C SER A 507 -11.62 10.35 5.46
N ARG A 508 -12.69 9.86 6.11
CA ARG A 508 -12.62 9.32 7.48
C ARG A 508 -11.79 8.05 7.56
N ALA A 509 -11.92 7.16 6.57
CA ALA A 509 -11.19 5.90 6.52
C ALA A 509 -9.67 6.10 6.45
N TYR A 510 -9.17 7.14 5.78
CA TYR A 510 -7.73 7.45 5.77
C TYR A 510 -7.17 7.74 7.18
N ASP A 511 -7.96 8.40 8.04
CA ASP A 511 -7.55 8.76 9.40
C ASP A 511 -7.64 7.59 10.38
N GLU A 512 -8.55 6.64 10.13
CA GLU A 512 -8.93 5.57 11.06
C GLU A 512 -8.46 4.17 10.63
N THR A 513 -8.04 3.95 9.39
CA THR A 513 -7.50 2.66 8.92
C THR A 513 -6.51 2.84 7.76
N PHE A 514 -5.78 1.78 7.40
CA PHE A 514 -4.91 1.80 6.23
C PHE A 514 -5.73 1.79 4.93
N THR A 515 -5.61 2.84 4.13
CA THR A 515 -6.22 2.93 2.80
C THR A 515 -5.15 2.93 1.71
N ILE A 516 -5.36 2.17 0.64
CA ILE A 516 -4.53 2.23 -0.57
C ILE A 516 -5.38 1.99 -1.82
N THR A 517 -5.05 2.68 -2.91
CA THR A 517 -5.78 2.57 -4.19
C THR A 517 -4.86 2.16 -5.33
N LEU A 518 -5.25 1.15 -6.11
CA LEU A 518 -4.65 0.83 -7.41
C LEU A 518 -5.49 1.42 -8.53
N VAL A 519 -4.93 2.34 -9.31
CA VAL A 519 -5.55 2.82 -10.56
C VAL A 519 -5.15 1.88 -11.68
N THR A 520 -5.95 0.85 -11.89
CA THR A 520 -5.73 -0.21 -12.89
C THR A 520 -6.19 0.22 -14.30
N GLY A 521 -7.21 1.06 -14.39
CA GLY A 521 -7.69 1.64 -15.65
C GLY A 521 -7.95 3.14 -15.51
N ARG A 522 -8.90 3.68 -16.28
CA ARG A 522 -9.31 5.08 -16.12
C ARG A 522 -10.07 5.27 -14.80
N SER A 523 -9.81 6.36 -14.09
CA SER A 523 -10.58 6.78 -12.92
C SER A 523 -11.09 8.19 -13.13
N VAL A 524 -12.42 8.38 -13.08
CA VAL A 524 -13.09 9.60 -13.55
C VAL A 524 -13.99 10.18 -12.47
N GLY A 525 -14.02 11.51 -12.33
CA GLY A 525 -14.97 12.21 -11.46
C GLY A 525 -14.82 11.81 -10.00
N ILE A 526 -15.87 11.26 -9.38
CA ILE A 526 -15.82 10.76 -8.00
C ILE A 526 -14.73 9.70 -7.81
N GLY A 527 -14.49 8.83 -8.80
CA GLY A 527 -13.41 7.84 -8.74
C GLY A 527 -12.03 8.49 -8.58
N ALA A 528 -11.78 9.62 -9.26
CA ALA A 528 -10.53 10.37 -9.12
C ALA A 528 -10.39 11.01 -7.73
N TYR A 529 -11.50 11.47 -7.14
CA TYR A 529 -11.50 11.95 -5.75
C TYR A 529 -11.27 10.83 -4.74
N LEU A 530 -11.86 9.64 -4.92
CA LEU A 530 -11.62 8.51 -4.03
C LEU A 530 -10.15 8.08 -4.02
N VAL A 531 -9.48 8.17 -5.18
CA VAL A 531 -8.02 7.97 -5.29
C VAL A 531 -7.29 8.97 -4.39
N ARG A 532 -7.59 10.29 -4.51
CA ARG A 532 -6.91 11.31 -3.71
C ARG A 532 -7.27 11.26 -2.22
N LEU A 533 -8.53 11.02 -1.88
CA LEU A 533 -9.02 10.91 -0.50
C LEU A 533 -8.48 9.65 0.19
N GLY A 534 -8.25 8.57 -0.55
CA GLY A 534 -7.54 7.39 -0.07
C GLY A 534 -6.02 7.61 0.09
N GLN A 535 -5.50 8.74 -0.40
CA GLN A 535 -4.12 9.21 -0.37
C GLN A 535 -3.14 8.29 -1.09
N ARG A 536 -2.81 7.15 -0.49
CA ARG A 536 -1.82 6.19 -1.00
C ARG A 536 -2.28 5.61 -2.32
N THR A 537 -1.58 5.95 -3.39
CA THR A 537 -1.99 5.62 -4.75
C THR A 537 -0.88 4.96 -5.54
N VAL A 538 -1.18 3.79 -6.11
CA VAL A 538 -0.36 3.13 -7.13
C VAL A 538 -1.06 3.31 -8.47
N GLN A 539 -0.38 3.91 -9.44
CA GLN A 539 -0.95 4.21 -10.74
C GLN A 539 -0.35 3.31 -11.82
N ASN A 540 -1.20 2.61 -12.57
CA ASN A 540 -0.79 2.04 -13.86
C ASN A 540 -0.75 3.15 -14.93
N GLN A 541 -0.73 2.81 -16.22
CA GLN A 541 -0.78 3.78 -17.32
C GLN A 541 -2.15 4.45 -17.50
N GLY A 542 -3.15 4.05 -16.69
CA GLY A 542 -4.51 4.58 -16.72
C GLY A 542 -4.61 6.02 -16.20
N PRO A 543 -5.45 6.88 -16.81
CA PRO A 543 -5.56 8.29 -16.41
C PRO A 543 -6.49 8.48 -15.19
N ILE A 544 -6.09 9.37 -14.28
CA ILE A 544 -6.92 9.92 -13.21
C ILE A 544 -7.43 11.29 -13.68
N ILE A 545 -8.71 11.44 -13.99
CA ILE A 545 -9.24 12.69 -14.59
C ILE A 545 -10.53 13.17 -13.92
N LEU A 546 -10.72 14.48 -13.88
CA LEU A 546 -11.98 15.09 -13.44
C LEU A 546 -12.97 15.22 -14.60
N THR A 547 -12.48 15.55 -15.78
CA THR A 547 -13.29 15.77 -16.99
C THR A 547 -12.57 15.18 -18.20
N GLY A 548 -13.32 14.54 -19.10
CA GLY A 548 -12.75 13.96 -20.32
C GLY A 548 -12.26 15.04 -21.28
N ALA A 549 -11.16 14.75 -21.99
CA ALA A 549 -10.56 15.64 -22.99
C ALA A 549 -11.57 16.17 -24.04
N PRO A 550 -12.48 15.35 -24.61
CA PRO A 550 -13.47 15.85 -25.57
C PRO A 550 -14.42 16.90 -24.97
N ALA A 551 -14.79 16.75 -23.69
CA ALA A 551 -15.65 17.70 -23.02
C ALA A 551 -14.93 19.03 -22.77
N LEU A 552 -13.64 18.98 -22.40
CA LEU A 552 -12.81 20.19 -22.26
C LEU A 552 -12.63 20.92 -23.59
N ASN A 553 -12.35 20.22 -24.68
CA ASN A 553 -12.23 20.84 -26.01
C ASN A 553 -13.54 21.54 -26.42
N LYS A 554 -14.70 20.94 -26.11
CA LYS A 554 -16.01 21.55 -26.36
C LYS A 554 -16.22 22.84 -25.56
N VAL A 555 -15.78 22.88 -24.30
CA VAL A 555 -15.85 24.08 -23.45
C VAL A 555 -14.90 25.18 -23.94
N LEU A 556 -13.70 24.80 -24.36
CA LEU A 556 -12.70 25.72 -24.90
C LEU A 556 -13.02 26.21 -26.32
N GLY A 557 -13.94 25.54 -27.03
CA GLY A 557 -14.29 25.82 -28.43
C GLY A 557 -13.18 25.47 -29.43
N LYS A 558 -12.14 24.74 -29.00
CA LYS A 558 -11.00 24.32 -29.82
C LYS A 558 -10.43 22.98 -29.34
N ASP A 559 -9.90 22.20 -30.26
CA ASP A 559 -9.27 20.91 -29.97
C ASP A 559 -7.86 21.09 -29.42
N VAL A 560 -7.75 21.23 -28.09
CA VAL A 560 -6.49 21.41 -27.38
C VAL A 560 -5.89 20.08 -26.93
N TYR A 561 -6.72 19.24 -26.29
CA TYR A 561 -6.26 18.00 -25.68
C TYR A 561 -6.62 16.81 -26.56
N LEU A 562 -5.62 15.97 -26.86
CA LEU A 562 -5.79 14.82 -27.77
C LEU A 562 -6.16 13.53 -27.04
N SER A 563 -5.82 13.43 -25.74
CA SER A 563 -6.01 12.22 -24.95
C SER A 563 -6.27 12.55 -23.48
N ASN A 564 -7.06 11.71 -22.81
CA ASN A 564 -7.24 11.78 -21.35
C ASN A 564 -5.93 11.55 -20.59
N VAL A 565 -5.00 10.77 -21.16
CA VAL A 565 -3.68 10.53 -20.55
C VAL A 565 -2.88 11.82 -20.48
N GLN A 566 -3.04 12.75 -21.41
CA GLN A 566 -2.35 14.05 -21.40
C GLN A 566 -2.65 14.86 -20.13
N LEU A 567 -3.85 14.68 -19.56
CA LEU A 567 -4.35 15.41 -18.40
C LEU A 567 -4.18 14.63 -17.09
N GLY A 568 -4.35 13.31 -17.14
CA GLY A 568 -4.44 12.47 -15.94
C GLY A 568 -3.45 11.31 -15.87
N GLY A 569 -2.56 11.18 -16.85
CA GLY A 569 -1.58 10.10 -16.91
C GLY A 569 -0.48 10.23 -15.85
N PRO A 570 0.38 9.21 -15.72
CA PRO A 570 1.48 9.21 -14.75
C PRO A 570 2.40 10.42 -14.86
N GLN A 571 2.64 10.94 -16.07
CA GLN A 571 3.47 12.13 -16.28
C GLN A 571 2.93 13.41 -15.62
N ILE A 572 1.65 13.43 -15.25
CA ILE A 572 1.04 14.49 -14.46
C ILE A 572 0.95 14.07 -13.00
N MET A 573 0.31 12.92 -12.73
CA MET A 573 -0.10 12.54 -11.37
C MET A 573 1.04 12.01 -10.49
N TYR A 574 2.10 11.46 -11.07
CA TYR A 574 3.31 11.08 -10.33
C TYR A 574 4.19 12.29 -10.03
N ASN A 575 4.25 13.23 -10.97
CA ASN A 575 5.09 14.43 -10.89
C ASN A 575 4.46 15.54 -10.03
N ASN A 576 3.18 15.44 -9.67
CA ASN A 576 2.50 16.36 -8.76
C ASN A 576 2.22 15.76 -7.37
N GLY A 577 2.60 14.51 -7.12
CA GLY A 577 2.46 13.86 -5.82
C GLY A 577 1.10 13.22 -5.53
N VAL A 578 0.19 13.11 -6.51
CA VAL A 578 -1.07 12.35 -6.34
C VAL A 578 -0.80 10.84 -6.34
N SER A 579 0.09 10.38 -7.21
CA SER A 579 0.50 8.97 -7.28
C SER A 579 1.81 8.77 -6.54
N HIS A 580 1.82 7.85 -5.56
CA HIS A 580 3.01 7.50 -4.79
C HIS A 580 3.97 6.63 -5.61
N SER A 581 3.43 5.74 -6.45
CA SER A 581 4.20 4.81 -7.28
C SER A 581 3.56 4.66 -8.66
N VAL A 582 4.37 4.47 -9.69
CA VAL A 582 3.91 4.16 -11.06
C VAL A 582 4.37 2.76 -11.43
N VAL A 583 3.45 1.99 -12.02
CA VAL A 583 3.71 0.62 -12.47
C VAL A 583 3.38 0.45 -13.95
N SER A 584 3.97 -0.56 -14.58
CA SER A 584 3.74 -0.87 -16.00
C SER A 584 2.50 -1.72 -16.26
N ASP A 585 2.03 -2.45 -15.26
CA ASP A 585 0.95 -3.42 -15.38
C ASP A 585 0.31 -3.70 -14.01
N ASP A 586 -0.89 -4.31 -14.05
CA ASP A 586 -1.70 -4.58 -12.87
C ASP A 586 -1.01 -5.54 -11.89
N LEU A 587 -0.32 -6.59 -12.36
CA LEU A 587 0.37 -7.55 -11.48
C LEU A 587 1.49 -6.88 -10.67
N ARG A 588 2.29 -6.02 -11.30
CA ARG A 588 3.30 -5.22 -10.58
C ARG A 588 2.66 -4.23 -9.61
N GLY A 589 1.50 -3.67 -9.96
CA GLY A 589 0.70 -2.85 -9.05
C GLY A 589 0.31 -3.61 -7.78
N ILE A 590 -0.20 -4.83 -7.94
CA ILE A 590 -0.54 -5.71 -6.81
C ILE A 590 0.70 -6.08 -6.00
N HIS A 591 1.82 -6.41 -6.65
CA HIS A 591 3.08 -6.68 -5.94
C HIS A 591 3.55 -5.49 -5.09
N ASN A 592 3.49 -4.28 -5.63
CA ASN A 592 3.83 -3.05 -4.90
C ASN A 592 2.92 -2.84 -3.68
N ILE A 593 1.62 -3.13 -3.81
CA ILE A 593 0.66 -3.05 -2.71
C ILE A 593 0.91 -4.12 -1.65
N VAL A 594 1.14 -5.37 -2.04
CA VAL A 594 1.44 -6.47 -1.10
C VAL A 594 2.72 -6.17 -0.33
N GLN A 595 3.75 -5.65 -1.02
CA GLN A 595 4.98 -5.17 -0.39
C GLN A 595 4.68 -4.03 0.60
N TRP A 596 3.86 -3.05 0.24
CA TRP A 596 3.50 -1.94 1.13
C TRP A 596 2.74 -2.45 2.37
N VAL A 597 1.75 -3.31 2.19
CA VAL A 597 0.99 -3.94 3.27
C VAL A 597 1.91 -4.73 4.20
N SER A 598 3.04 -5.26 3.71
CA SER A 598 4.02 -5.97 4.54
C SER A 598 4.70 -5.12 5.63
N TYR A 599 4.68 -3.79 5.51
CA TYR A 599 5.16 -2.87 6.56
C TYR A 599 4.06 -2.49 7.55
N VAL A 600 2.79 -2.63 7.16
CA VAL A 600 1.63 -2.16 7.92
C VAL A 600 1.18 -3.21 8.94
N PRO A 601 0.85 -2.83 10.19
CA PRO A 601 0.24 -3.71 11.18
C PRO A 601 -0.99 -4.47 10.64
N ALA A 602 -1.28 -5.65 11.18
CA ALA A 602 -2.41 -6.47 10.72
C ALA A 602 -3.77 -5.77 10.88
N CYS A 603 -3.93 -5.02 11.97
CA CYS A 603 -5.08 -4.15 12.26
C CYS A 603 -4.63 -2.94 13.10
N LEU A 604 -5.45 -1.91 13.16
CA LEU A 604 -5.16 -0.68 13.92
C LEU A 604 -4.87 -1.00 15.40
N GLY A 605 -3.78 -0.43 15.92
CA GLY A 605 -3.34 -0.63 17.30
C GLY A 605 -2.56 -1.92 17.53
N ALA A 606 -2.45 -2.81 16.55
CA ALA A 606 -1.56 -3.96 16.60
C ALA A 606 -0.09 -3.54 16.47
N SER A 607 0.81 -4.42 16.91
CA SER A 607 2.24 -4.21 16.75
C SER A 607 2.62 -4.23 15.26
N PRO A 608 3.55 -3.37 14.81
CA PRO A 608 4.09 -3.47 13.46
C PRO A 608 4.72 -4.85 13.24
N SER A 609 4.42 -5.48 12.10
CA SER A 609 4.83 -6.86 11.81
C SER A 609 6.34 -6.93 11.54
N ALA A 610 7.11 -7.19 12.59
CA ALA A 610 8.55 -7.43 12.46
C ALA A 610 8.78 -8.65 11.57
N SER A 611 9.63 -8.49 10.56
CA SER A 611 10.00 -9.59 9.68
C SER A 611 11.26 -10.25 10.20
N ASN A 612 11.33 -11.57 10.13
CA ASN A 612 12.57 -12.30 10.37
C ASN A 612 13.59 -11.89 9.29
N THR A 613 14.49 -10.98 9.65
CA THR A 613 15.59 -10.57 8.78
C THR A 613 16.86 -11.33 9.16
N LEU A 614 17.71 -11.55 8.16
CA LEU A 614 19.04 -12.11 8.34
C LEU A 614 20.13 -11.04 8.20
N ASP A 615 19.72 -9.78 8.02
CA ASP A 615 20.58 -8.62 8.21
C ASP A 615 20.65 -8.29 9.72
N PRO A 616 21.73 -8.67 10.42
CA PRO A 616 21.80 -8.53 11.87
C PRO A 616 21.71 -7.05 12.27
N TYR A 617 20.99 -6.77 13.35
CA TYR A 617 20.91 -5.40 13.89
C TYR A 617 22.24 -4.94 14.52
N THR A 618 23.10 -5.89 14.92
CA THR A 618 24.42 -5.66 15.54
C THR A 618 25.52 -5.27 14.55
N ARG A 619 25.28 -5.34 13.22
CA ARG A 619 26.33 -4.93 12.28
C ARG A 619 26.56 -3.42 12.30
N HIS A 620 27.81 -3.05 12.04
CA HIS A 620 28.15 -1.66 11.77
C HIS A 620 27.67 -1.19 10.40
N ILE A 621 27.47 0.13 10.27
CA ILE A 621 27.19 0.76 8.98
C ILE A 621 28.51 0.93 8.21
N ALA A 622 28.63 0.28 7.06
CA ALA A 622 29.85 0.31 6.26
C ALA A 622 29.94 1.55 5.36
N TYR A 623 28.82 2.06 4.85
CA TYR A 623 28.80 3.26 4.03
C TYR A 623 28.97 4.52 4.88
N LEU A 624 30.03 5.29 4.65
CA LEU A 624 30.23 6.61 5.27
C LEU A 624 30.02 7.72 4.22
N PRO A 625 29.13 8.69 4.45
CA PRO A 625 28.96 9.80 3.52
C PRO A 625 30.21 10.70 3.49
N SER A 626 30.45 11.32 2.35
CA SER A 626 31.50 12.33 2.18
C SER A 626 30.94 13.74 2.40
N ASN A 627 31.81 14.74 2.56
CA ASN A 627 31.41 16.16 2.59
C ASN A 627 30.97 16.71 1.20
N ARG A 628 30.86 15.85 0.18
CA ARG A 628 30.39 16.23 -1.17
C ARG A 628 28.94 15.76 -1.35
N PRO A 629 28.15 16.45 -2.20
CA PRO A 629 26.80 16.03 -2.52
C PRO A 629 26.76 14.57 -3.02
N SER A 630 25.94 13.74 -2.38
CA SER A 630 25.75 12.33 -2.67
C SER A 630 24.27 11.95 -2.63
N ASP A 631 23.93 10.78 -3.19
CA ASP A 631 22.57 10.25 -3.11
C ASP A 631 22.25 9.84 -1.66
N PRO A 632 21.20 10.41 -1.02
CA PRO A 632 20.82 10.00 0.33
C PRO A 632 20.34 8.54 0.41
N ARG A 633 19.96 7.91 -0.72
CA ARG A 633 19.59 6.49 -0.75
C ARG A 633 20.73 5.59 -0.27
N PHE A 634 21.98 6.01 -0.48
CA PHE A 634 23.15 5.26 -0.01
C PHE A 634 23.26 5.21 1.53
N LEU A 635 22.78 6.25 2.23
CA LEU A 635 22.70 6.24 3.69
C LEU A 635 21.72 5.17 4.20
N MET A 636 20.67 4.91 3.44
CA MET A 636 19.58 4.01 3.81
C MET A 636 19.86 2.58 3.37
N GLU A 637 20.06 2.35 2.07
CA GLU A 637 20.19 1.01 1.47
C GLU A 637 21.63 0.52 1.37
N GLY A 638 22.60 1.44 1.38
CA GLY A 638 23.98 1.17 1.01
C GLY A 638 24.26 1.39 -0.48
N THR A 639 25.50 1.18 -0.88
CA THR A 639 25.95 1.28 -2.28
C THR A 639 27.10 0.34 -2.55
N THR A 640 27.28 -0.07 -3.81
CA THR A 640 28.53 -0.72 -4.22
C THR A 640 29.62 0.32 -4.40
N ASP A 641 30.76 0.11 -3.74
CA ASP A 641 31.94 0.94 -3.92
C ASP A 641 32.50 0.76 -5.36
N PRO A 642 32.65 1.84 -6.15
CA PRO A 642 33.15 1.75 -7.51
C PRO A 642 34.55 1.16 -7.62
N ASP A 643 35.41 1.39 -6.63
CA ASP A 643 36.83 1.02 -6.70
C ASP A 643 37.06 -0.43 -6.25
N SER A 644 36.49 -0.83 -5.10
CA SER A 644 36.65 -2.21 -4.58
C SER A 644 35.61 -3.19 -5.12
N GLY A 645 34.50 -2.72 -5.70
CA GLY A 645 33.36 -3.55 -6.09
C GLY A 645 32.61 -4.16 -4.91
N LYS A 646 33.00 -3.84 -3.66
CA LYS A 646 32.36 -4.35 -2.44
C LYS A 646 31.07 -3.57 -2.18
N PHE A 647 30.02 -4.29 -1.77
CA PHE A 647 28.80 -3.65 -1.30
C PHE A 647 29.02 -3.08 0.10
N LEU A 648 28.80 -1.78 0.26
CA LEU A 648 28.83 -1.07 1.54
C LEU A 648 27.40 -0.93 2.04
N GLU A 649 27.07 -1.58 3.13
CA GLU A 649 25.72 -1.57 3.70
C GLU A 649 25.37 -0.22 4.34
N GLY A 650 24.12 0.21 4.18
CA GLY A 650 23.53 1.39 4.81
C GLY A 650 22.90 1.10 6.18
N LEU A 651 22.11 2.06 6.66
CA LEU A 651 21.42 1.99 7.96
C LEU A 651 20.31 0.93 7.99
N LEU A 652 19.51 0.83 6.93
CA LEU A 652 18.36 -0.07 6.84
C LEU A 652 18.78 -1.46 6.37
N ASP A 653 17.85 -2.40 6.48
CA ASP A 653 18.03 -3.77 5.99
C ASP A 653 18.19 -3.75 4.46
N VAL A 654 19.16 -4.51 3.95
CA VAL A 654 19.48 -4.53 2.52
C VAL A 654 18.26 -4.93 1.68
N GLY A 655 17.89 -4.09 0.70
CA GLY A 655 16.75 -4.33 -0.20
C GLY A 655 15.38 -4.15 0.46
N SER A 656 15.32 -3.60 1.66
CA SER A 656 14.05 -3.37 2.38
C SER A 656 13.40 -2.03 2.09
N PHE A 657 14.10 -1.06 1.48
CA PHE A 657 13.58 0.29 1.29
C PHE A 657 12.68 0.37 0.06
N GLN A 658 11.47 0.89 0.26
CA GLN A 658 10.47 1.15 -0.77
C GLN A 658 10.22 2.65 -0.84
N GLU A 659 10.85 3.32 -1.80
CA GLU A 659 10.67 4.75 -2.05
C GLU A 659 9.27 5.05 -2.60
N THR A 660 8.67 6.14 -2.14
CA THR A 660 7.36 6.63 -2.60
C THR A 660 7.42 8.12 -2.91
N LEU A 661 6.51 8.60 -3.77
CA LEU A 661 6.46 9.99 -4.26
C LEU A 661 7.78 10.44 -4.93
N ALA A 662 8.55 9.50 -5.51
CA ALA A 662 9.89 9.79 -6.03
C ALA A 662 9.91 10.71 -7.27
N GLY A 663 8.77 10.86 -7.96
CA GLY A 663 8.64 11.75 -9.13
C GLY A 663 8.35 13.22 -8.79
N TRP A 664 7.99 13.52 -7.54
CA TRP A 664 7.58 14.86 -7.12
C TRP A 664 8.44 15.34 -5.95
N ALA A 665 8.78 16.64 -5.95
CA ALA A 665 9.54 17.26 -4.87
C ALA A 665 10.81 16.45 -4.50
N THR A 666 11.66 16.22 -5.51
CA THR A 666 12.78 15.26 -5.47
C THR A 666 13.92 15.63 -4.52
N THR A 667 13.88 16.82 -3.90
CA THR A 667 14.88 17.20 -2.87
C THR A 667 14.62 16.54 -1.50
N VAL A 668 13.45 15.92 -1.32
CA VAL A 668 13.12 15.10 -0.15
C VAL A 668 12.84 13.67 -0.62
N VAL A 669 13.47 12.69 0.00
CA VAL A 669 13.28 11.26 -0.25
C VAL A 669 12.47 10.68 0.90
N CYS A 670 11.38 9.99 0.58
CA CYS A 670 10.49 9.38 1.58
C CYS A 670 10.12 7.94 1.19
N GLY A 671 10.08 7.04 2.17
CA GLY A 671 9.74 5.64 1.91
C GLY A 671 9.59 4.82 3.19
N ARG A 672 9.33 3.53 3.02
CA ARG A 672 9.30 2.55 4.13
C ARG A 672 10.52 1.66 4.02
N GLY A 673 11.14 1.30 5.14
CA GLY A 673 12.21 0.32 5.20
C GLY A 673 12.10 -0.56 6.42
N ARG A 674 13.09 -1.42 6.65
CA ARG A 674 13.21 -2.20 7.88
C ARG A 674 14.53 -1.91 8.58
N LEU A 675 14.52 -1.87 9.91
CA LEU A 675 15.70 -1.76 10.76
C LEU A 675 15.73 -2.98 11.68
N GLY A 676 16.58 -3.96 11.36
CA GLY A 676 16.62 -5.23 12.10
C GLY A 676 15.27 -5.96 12.06
N GLY A 677 14.56 -5.89 10.94
CA GLY A 677 13.23 -6.48 10.77
C GLY A 677 12.05 -5.59 11.17
N ILE A 678 12.27 -4.52 11.96
CA ILE A 678 11.21 -3.60 12.40
C ILE A 678 10.87 -2.63 11.25
N PRO A 679 9.62 -2.55 10.79
CA PRO A 679 9.25 -1.61 9.73
C PRO A 679 9.28 -0.16 10.25
N VAL A 680 9.84 0.74 9.45
CA VAL A 680 10.04 2.15 9.79
C VAL A 680 9.76 3.04 8.58
N GLY A 681 9.07 4.16 8.80
CA GLY A 681 8.95 5.23 7.83
C GLY A 681 10.21 6.09 7.85
N VAL A 682 10.79 6.41 6.68
CA VAL A 682 12.07 7.12 6.59
C VAL A 682 11.92 8.37 5.74
N LEU A 683 12.48 9.47 6.25
CA LEU A 683 12.67 10.73 5.54
C LEU A 683 14.17 11.03 5.45
N ALA A 684 14.64 11.35 4.24
CA ALA A 684 16.01 11.74 3.99
C ALA A 684 16.08 12.93 3.03
N VAL A 685 17.17 13.69 3.13
CA VAL A 685 17.35 14.93 2.35
C VAL A 685 18.30 14.69 1.19
N GLU A 686 17.88 15.05 -0.02
CA GLU A 686 18.75 15.05 -1.19
C GLU A 686 19.72 16.22 -1.11
N THR A 687 21.00 15.91 -1.26
CA THR A 687 22.07 16.92 -1.17
C THR A 687 22.46 17.46 -2.54
N ARG A 688 22.18 16.73 -3.62
CA ARG A 688 22.41 17.19 -4.99
C ARG A 688 21.32 18.18 -5.42
N SER A 689 21.70 19.17 -6.22
CA SER A 689 20.73 20.01 -6.91
C SER A 689 19.89 19.16 -7.88
N ARG A 690 18.59 19.41 -7.90
CA ARG A 690 17.63 18.70 -8.75
C ARG A 690 16.93 19.66 -9.70
N GLU A 691 16.52 19.16 -10.85
CA GLU A 691 15.73 19.92 -11.80
C GLU A 691 14.26 19.55 -11.67
N GLU A 692 13.41 20.57 -11.57
CA GLU A 692 11.97 20.45 -11.67
C GLU A 692 11.52 21.00 -13.02
N ILE A 693 10.84 20.17 -13.81
CA ILE A 693 10.34 20.53 -15.13
C ILE A 693 8.84 20.78 -15.02
N ILE A 694 8.42 22.02 -15.24
CA ILE A 694 7.00 22.40 -15.31
C ILE A 694 6.58 22.32 -16.80
N PRO A 695 5.63 21.44 -17.16
CA PRO A 695 5.21 21.30 -18.55
C PRO A 695 4.46 22.55 -19.04
N ALA A 696 4.55 22.83 -20.34
CA ALA A 696 3.75 23.88 -20.97
C ALA A 696 2.27 23.50 -20.96
N ASP A 697 1.39 24.48 -20.74
CA ASP A 697 -0.07 24.28 -20.84
C ASP A 697 -0.53 24.46 -22.30
N PRO A 698 -1.01 23.41 -22.97
CA PRO A 698 -1.49 23.49 -24.35
C PRO A 698 -2.69 24.43 -24.54
N ALA A 699 -3.46 24.73 -23.48
CA ALA A 699 -4.58 25.66 -23.58
C ALA A 699 -4.14 27.10 -23.86
N LEU A 700 -2.93 27.45 -23.39
CA LEU A 700 -2.29 28.77 -23.54
C LEU A 700 -1.14 28.70 -24.55
N PRO A 701 -1.31 29.20 -25.79
CA PRO A 701 -0.30 29.07 -26.84
C PRO A 701 1.07 29.72 -26.54
N THR A 702 1.09 30.69 -25.63
CA THR A 702 2.32 31.39 -25.20
C THR A 702 3.05 30.65 -24.08
N SER A 703 2.44 29.63 -23.48
CA SER A 703 3.03 28.82 -22.41
C SER A 703 4.24 28.04 -22.93
N ARG A 704 5.28 27.94 -22.11
CA ARG A 704 6.52 27.24 -22.43
C ARG A 704 6.91 26.38 -21.25
N GLN A 705 7.65 25.31 -21.52
CA GLN A 705 8.24 24.50 -20.47
C GLN A 705 9.22 25.34 -19.66
N GLU A 706 9.08 25.32 -18.34
CA GLU A 706 9.99 25.98 -17.40
C GLU A 706 10.85 24.92 -16.70
N VAL A 707 12.16 25.11 -16.69
CA VAL A 707 13.09 24.25 -15.94
C VAL A 707 13.59 25.03 -14.73
N ARG A 708 13.37 24.47 -13.54
CA ARG A 708 13.74 25.07 -12.26
C ARG A 708 14.83 24.28 -11.60
N GLN A 709 15.87 24.96 -11.16
CA GLN A 709 16.90 24.37 -10.29
C GLN A 709 16.41 24.44 -8.84
N LEU A 710 16.26 23.28 -8.22
CA LEU A 710 16.00 23.13 -6.80
C LEU A 710 17.33 22.79 -6.11
N PRO A 711 17.87 23.69 -5.26
CA PRO A 711 19.08 23.39 -4.52
C PRO A 711 18.83 22.25 -3.52
N GLY A 712 19.81 21.36 -3.36
CA GLY A 712 19.78 20.35 -2.32
C GLY A 712 19.74 20.98 -0.91
N GLN A 713 19.29 20.22 0.09
CA GLN A 713 19.23 20.65 1.50
C GLN A 713 18.30 21.85 1.81
N VAL A 714 17.47 22.31 0.87
CA VAL A 714 16.55 23.44 1.08
C VAL A 714 15.10 23.02 0.88
N TRP A 715 14.23 23.46 1.79
CA TRP A 715 12.78 23.32 1.62
C TRP A 715 12.21 24.40 0.70
N SER A 716 11.46 23.93 -0.27
CA SER A 716 10.62 24.67 -1.23
C SER A 716 9.15 24.29 -1.00
N PRO A 717 8.16 25.00 -1.58
CA PRO A 717 6.75 24.80 -1.22
C PRO A 717 6.27 23.35 -1.39
N ASN A 718 6.59 22.76 -2.55
CA ASN A 718 6.33 21.37 -2.89
C ASN A 718 7.04 20.38 -1.94
N THR A 719 8.28 20.65 -1.52
CA THR A 719 9.07 19.72 -0.70
C THR A 719 8.70 19.79 0.78
N ALA A 720 8.34 20.97 1.28
CA ALA A 720 7.70 21.11 2.59
C ALA A 720 6.35 20.36 2.63
N PHE A 721 5.54 20.49 1.56
CA PHE A 721 4.28 19.78 1.46
C PHE A 721 4.46 18.25 1.39
N LYS A 722 5.42 17.77 0.60
CA LYS A 722 5.80 16.34 0.56
C LYS A 722 6.22 15.82 1.93
N THR A 723 7.00 16.60 2.67
CA THR A 723 7.44 16.25 4.03
C THR A 723 6.23 16.07 4.95
N ALA A 724 5.31 17.05 4.98
CA ALA A 724 4.11 16.98 5.79
C ALA A 724 3.20 15.80 5.40
N GLN A 725 2.97 15.58 4.09
CA GLN A 725 2.16 14.47 3.59
C GLN A 725 2.75 13.11 3.97
N ALA A 726 4.07 12.94 3.85
CA ALA A 726 4.74 11.68 4.22
C ALA A 726 4.59 11.39 5.72
N ILE A 727 4.74 12.40 6.57
CA ILE A 727 4.54 12.26 8.04
C ILE A 727 3.09 11.85 8.34
N GLN A 728 2.11 12.47 7.69
CA GLN A 728 0.69 12.08 7.86
C GLN A 728 0.42 10.66 7.37
N ASP A 729 1.00 10.26 6.23
CA ASP A 729 0.84 8.90 5.69
C ASP A 729 1.45 7.85 6.64
N PHE A 730 2.64 8.07 7.19
CA PHE A 730 3.26 7.12 8.13
C PHE A 730 2.49 7.00 9.47
N ASN A 731 1.85 8.09 9.91
CA ASN A 731 1.06 8.13 11.15
C ASN A 731 -0.31 7.46 10.98
N ARG A 732 -1.08 7.89 9.97
CA ARG A 732 -2.48 7.52 9.77
C ARG A 732 -2.58 6.19 9.06
N GLY A 733 -3.16 5.17 9.70
CA GLY A 733 -3.36 3.83 9.15
C GLY A 733 -2.09 2.96 9.02
N GLU A 734 -0.92 3.55 8.74
CA GLU A 734 0.37 2.82 8.71
C GLU A 734 0.94 2.55 10.10
N GLU A 735 0.71 3.48 11.04
CA GLU A 735 1.17 3.41 12.43
C GLU A 735 2.66 3.02 12.57
N LEU A 736 3.51 3.57 11.71
CA LEU A 736 4.94 3.27 11.68
C LEU A 736 5.73 4.20 12.62
N PRO A 737 6.81 3.73 13.26
CA PRO A 737 7.83 4.63 13.79
C PRO A 737 8.46 5.42 12.63
N LEU A 738 8.92 6.65 12.92
CA LEU A 738 9.49 7.54 11.93
C LEU A 738 10.97 7.80 12.21
N LEU A 739 11.81 7.70 11.20
CA LEU A 739 13.21 8.09 11.24
C LEU A 739 13.46 9.23 10.24
N ILE A 740 13.88 10.39 10.72
CA ILE A 740 14.21 11.56 9.92
C ILE A 740 15.73 11.75 9.93
N LEU A 741 16.36 11.50 8.78
CA LEU A 741 17.76 11.83 8.53
C LEU A 741 17.86 13.32 8.17
N ALA A 742 17.86 14.18 9.19
CA ALA A 742 17.72 15.62 9.07
C ALA A 742 19.01 16.27 8.54
N ASN A 743 18.91 16.94 7.40
CA ASN A 743 20.03 17.62 6.75
C ASN A 743 19.56 18.83 5.91
N TRP A 744 18.65 19.64 6.48
CA TRP A 744 18.14 20.85 5.83
C TRP A 744 18.79 22.11 6.39
N ARG A 745 19.33 22.94 5.50
CA ARG A 745 19.88 24.26 5.85
C ARG A 745 18.81 25.30 6.13
N GLY A 746 17.57 25.08 5.69
CA GLY A 746 16.49 26.04 5.89
C GLY A 746 15.43 25.99 4.80
N PHE A 747 14.61 27.03 4.77
CA PHE A 747 13.56 27.25 3.78
C PHE A 747 14.02 28.23 2.70
N SER A 748 13.50 28.06 1.49
CA SER A 748 13.68 29.02 0.40
C SER A 748 12.92 30.31 0.70
N GLY A 749 13.65 31.34 1.12
CA GLY A 749 13.11 32.67 1.42
C GLY A 749 12.96 33.59 0.20
N GLY A 750 13.09 33.05 -1.03
CA GLY A 750 12.95 33.85 -2.25
C GLY A 750 11.52 34.35 -2.44
N MET A 751 11.35 35.55 -3.01
CA MET A 751 10.03 36.19 -3.21
C MET A 751 9.00 35.27 -3.85
N ARG A 752 9.41 34.48 -4.85
CA ARG A 752 8.55 33.51 -5.54
C ARG A 752 8.06 32.40 -4.62
N ASP A 753 8.95 31.80 -3.83
CA ASP A 753 8.59 30.66 -2.99
C ASP A 753 7.80 31.13 -1.75
N MET A 754 8.04 32.37 -1.31
CA MET A 754 7.19 33.09 -0.35
C MET A 754 5.78 33.34 -0.90
N PHE A 755 5.66 33.80 -2.16
CA PHE A 755 4.38 33.98 -2.83
C PHE A 755 3.65 32.64 -3.03
N ASN A 756 4.40 31.58 -3.34
CA ASN A 756 3.90 30.21 -3.41
C ASN A 756 3.71 29.55 -2.03
N GLU A 757 3.48 30.35 -0.99
CA GLU A 757 2.92 29.92 0.27
C GLU A 757 3.80 28.96 1.08
N ILE A 758 5.14 29.02 0.94
CA ILE A 758 6.09 28.18 1.69
C ILE A 758 5.81 28.15 3.20
N LEU A 759 5.38 29.27 3.79
CA LEU A 759 5.05 29.35 5.21
C LEU A 759 3.85 28.47 5.61
N LYS A 760 2.85 28.31 4.73
CA LYS A 760 1.71 27.41 4.99
C LYS A 760 2.21 25.96 5.03
N TYR A 761 2.99 25.56 4.03
CA TYR A 761 3.51 24.19 3.94
C TYR A 761 4.55 23.87 5.01
N GLY A 762 5.34 24.85 5.45
CA GLY A 762 6.23 24.72 6.60
C GLY A 762 5.48 24.47 7.91
N ALA A 763 4.34 25.17 8.12
CA ALA A 763 3.48 24.94 9.28
C ALA A 763 2.85 23.54 9.28
N TYR A 764 2.48 23.00 8.11
CA TYR A 764 1.92 21.64 8.02
C TYR A 764 2.87 20.55 8.50
N ILE A 765 4.19 20.76 8.45
CA ILE A 765 5.18 19.82 9.04
C ILE A 765 4.98 19.76 10.56
N VAL A 766 4.82 20.92 11.21
CA VAL A 766 4.59 21.04 12.65
C VAL A 766 3.26 20.41 13.04
N ASP A 767 2.20 20.69 12.29
CA ASP A 767 0.87 20.10 12.51
C ASP A 767 0.92 18.56 12.40
N ALA A 768 1.63 18.04 11.40
CA ALA A 768 1.77 16.59 11.20
C ALA A 768 2.58 15.91 12.31
N LEU A 769 3.65 16.53 12.81
CA LEU A 769 4.48 16.00 13.90
C LEU A 769 3.78 16.08 15.26
N LYS A 770 3.01 17.15 15.50
CA LYS A 770 2.16 17.29 16.68
C LYS A 770 1.15 16.15 16.79
N ASP A 771 0.53 15.77 15.67
CA ASP A 771 -0.49 14.72 15.63
C ASP A 771 0.11 13.29 15.58
N TYR A 772 1.43 13.15 15.53
CA TYR A 772 2.12 11.86 15.39
C TYR A 772 2.01 11.00 16.66
N LYS A 773 1.64 9.72 16.51
CA LYS A 773 1.30 8.83 17.65
C LYS A 773 2.32 7.71 17.92
N GLN A 774 3.34 7.57 17.09
CA GLN A 774 4.39 6.56 17.23
C GLN A 774 5.75 7.24 17.47
N PRO A 775 6.79 6.52 17.95
CA PRO A 775 8.09 7.14 18.17
C PRO A 775 8.68 7.77 16.90
N VAL A 776 9.18 9.00 17.04
CA VAL A 776 9.84 9.76 15.97
C VAL A 776 11.29 10.02 16.38
N PHE A 777 12.22 9.55 15.57
CA PHE A 777 13.66 9.73 15.76
C PHE A 777 14.18 10.71 14.72
N ILE A 778 14.67 11.86 15.18
CA ILE A 778 15.39 12.81 14.34
C ILE A 778 16.86 12.58 14.55
N TYR A 779 17.57 12.25 13.48
CA TYR A 779 19.00 12.02 13.50
C TYR A 779 19.68 12.91 12.48
N MET A 780 20.70 13.65 12.93
CA MET A 780 21.57 14.42 12.05
C MET A 780 22.77 13.55 11.65
N PRO A 781 22.82 13.01 10.41
CA PRO A 781 23.90 12.13 9.96
C PRO A 781 25.25 12.88 9.83
N PRO A 782 26.37 12.17 9.56
CA PRO A 782 27.67 12.83 9.38
C PRO A 782 27.61 13.92 8.32
N TYR A 783 28.26 15.05 8.61
CA TYR A 783 28.26 16.27 7.77
C TYR A 783 26.88 16.90 7.54
N ALA A 784 25.85 16.46 8.26
CA ALA A 784 24.54 17.09 8.17
C ALA A 784 24.55 18.48 8.78
N GLU A 785 23.72 19.35 8.21
CA GLU A 785 23.51 20.70 8.68
C GLU A 785 22.03 20.92 8.97
N LEU A 786 21.72 21.43 10.16
CA LEU A 786 20.38 21.83 10.53
C LEU A 786 20.41 23.25 11.09
N ARG A 787 19.86 24.21 10.34
CA ARG A 787 19.88 25.64 10.72
C ARG A 787 18.52 26.16 11.14
N GLY A 788 18.48 27.41 11.62
CA GLY A 788 17.37 28.01 12.37
C GLY A 788 15.97 27.65 11.89
N GLY A 789 15.61 28.04 10.66
CA GLY A 789 14.26 27.77 10.14
C GLY A 789 13.94 26.28 10.09
N ALA A 790 14.90 25.44 9.69
CA ALA A 790 14.66 24.01 9.56
C ALA A 790 14.62 23.29 10.91
N TRP A 791 15.43 23.72 11.88
CA TRP A 791 15.40 23.19 13.24
C TRP A 791 14.04 23.43 13.89
N ALA A 792 13.48 24.63 13.74
CA ALA A 792 12.24 25.03 14.40
C ALA A 792 11.05 24.12 14.09
N VAL A 793 10.98 23.54 12.88
CA VAL A 793 9.87 22.65 12.47
C VAL A 793 10.12 21.17 12.77
N LEU A 794 11.30 20.81 13.26
CA LEU A 794 11.66 19.43 13.63
C LEU A 794 12.01 19.27 15.11
N ASP A 795 11.98 20.35 15.91
CA ASP A 795 12.42 20.27 17.30
C ASP A 795 11.55 19.28 18.12
N PRO A 796 12.15 18.42 18.97
CA PRO A 796 11.39 17.44 19.75
C PRO A 796 10.37 18.07 20.71
N THR A 797 10.48 19.35 21.04
CA THR A 797 9.49 20.06 21.86
C THR A 797 8.13 20.23 21.18
N ILE A 798 8.01 19.99 19.87
CA ILE A 798 6.73 19.97 19.15
C ILE A 798 5.83 18.85 19.69
N ASN A 799 6.40 17.66 19.89
CA ASN A 799 5.72 16.50 20.46
C ASN A 799 6.70 15.74 21.37
N PRO A 800 6.93 16.24 22.60
CA PRO A 800 7.95 15.71 23.50
C PRO A 800 7.63 14.30 24.01
N GLU A 801 6.42 13.80 23.74
CA GLU A 801 6.03 12.45 24.11
C GLU A 801 6.53 11.40 23.13
N MET A 802 6.64 11.75 21.85
CA MET A 802 6.98 10.82 20.77
C MET A 802 8.32 11.13 20.12
N MET A 803 8.75 12.40 20.11
CA MET A 803 9.93 12.86 19.38
C MET A 803 11.20 12.81 20.21
N GLU A 804 12.27 12.30 19.61
CA GLU A 804 13.62 12.29 20.16
C GLU A 804 14.63 12.75 19.11
N MET A 805 15.63 13.52 19.54
CA MET A 805 16.63 14.09 18.64
C MET A 805 18.05 13.66 19.02
N TYR A 806 18.80 13.24 18.01
CA TYR A 806 20.15 12.68 18.09
C TYR A 806 21.06 13.29 17.02
N VAL A 807 22.37 13.28 17.26
CA VAL A 807 23.34 13.97 16.40
C VAL A 807 24.63 13.16 16.23
N ASP A 808 25.20 13.15 15.02
CA ASP A 808 26.55 12.65 14.76
C ASP A 808 27.63 13.64 15.23
N PRO A 809 28.81 13.20 15.73
CA PRO A 809 29.88 14.12 16.13
C PRO A 809 30.33 15.09 15.03
N ARG A 810 30.19 14.69 13.75
CA ARG A 810 30.62 15.45 12.58
C ARG A 810 29.55 16.38 12.04
N ALA A 811 28.31 16.30 12.54
CA ALA A 811 27.20 17.18 12.12
C ALA A 811 27.35 18.61 12.68
N ARG A 812 26.57 19.55 12.13
CA ARG A 812 26.51 20.96 12.56
C ARG A 812 25.09 21.45 12.75
N GLY A 813 24.89 22.25 13.79
CA GLY A 813 23.57 22.81 14.11
C GLY A 813 23.72 24.16 14.79
N GLY A 814 23.02 25.15 14.27
CA GLY A 814 23.17 26.55 14.67
C GLY A 814 22.04 27.40 14.13
N ILE A 815 21.96 28.67 14.52
CA ILE A 815 20.90 29.56 14.04
C ILE A 815 21.13 29.95 12.57
N LEU A 816 22.36 30.33 12.24
CA LEU A 816 22.82 30.70 10.91
C LEU A 816 24.07 29.89 10.55
N GLU A 817 24.45 29.92 9.28
CA GLU A 817 25.77 29.41 8.89
C GLU A 817 26.90 30.21 9.59
N PRO A 818 28.06 29.59 9.85
CA PRO A 818 29.18 30.27 10.50
C PRO A 818 29.62 31.57 9.79
N SER A 819 29.60 31.58 8.45
CA SER A 819 29.86 32.77 7.63
C SER A 819 28.90 33.92 7.94
N GLY A 820 27.59 33.65 7.91
CA GLY A 820 26.57 34.65 8.23
C GLY A 820 26.61 35.13 9.69
N THR A 821 27.01 34.26 10.62
CA THR A 821 27.17 34.63 12.02
C THR A 821 28.33 35.63 12.21
N VAL A 822 29.46 35.41 11.53
CA VAL A 822 30.63 36.29 11.57
C VAL A 822 30.30 37.68 11.04
N GLU A 823 29.55 37.78 9.94
CA GLU A 823 29.13 39.08 9.37
C GLU A 823 28.32 39.94 10.35
N ILE A 824 27.55 39.31 11.24
CA ILE A 824 26.69 40.00 12.19
C ILE A 824 27.39 40.24 13.53
N LYS A 825 28.08 39.23 14.08
CA LYS A 825 28.59 39.21 15.46
C LYS A 825 30.10 39.33 15.60
N TYR A 826 30.86 39.16 14.53
CA TYR A 826 32.32 39.23 14.53
C TYR A 826 32.80 40.16 13.39
N ARG A 827 32.31 41.40 13.42
CA ARG A 827 32.47 42.39 12.36
C ARG A 827 33.93 42.83 12.23
N LYS A 828 34.24 43.57 11.16
CA LYS A 828 35.60 44.09 10.88
C LYS A 828 36.28 44.72 12.10
N ALA A 829 35.56 45.52 12.90
CA ALA A 829 36.13 46.13 14.09
C ALA A 829 36.61 45.10 15.15
N ASP A 830 35.91 43.98 15.30
CA ASP A 830 36.26 42.94 16.26
C ASP A 830 37.35 42.00 15.72
N LEU A 831 37.37 41.81 14.39
CA LEU A 831 38.50 41.18 13.68
C LEU A 831 39.78 41.98 13.91
N LEU A 832 39.75 43.30 13.71
CA LEU A 832 40.90 44.19 13.93
C LEU A 832 41.39 44.10 15.39
N LYS A 833 40.49 44.22 16.38
CA LYS A 833 40.87 44.03 17.80
C LYS A 833 41.57 42.69 18.05
N THR A 834 41.17 41.65 17.34
CA THR A 834 41.75 40.31 17.47
C THR A 834 43.11 40.22 16.78
N MET A 835 43.29 40.88 15.64
CA MET A 835 44.59 41.02 14.96
C MET A 835 45.60 41.72 15.87
N HIS A 836 45.23 42.88 16.42
CA HIS A 836 46.07 43.65 17.35
C HIS A 836 46.33 42.94 18.69
N ARG A 837 45.60 41.85 18.99
CA ARG A 837 45.83 41.02 20.18
C ARG A 837 46.77 39.84 19.93
N ILE A 838 46.83 39.33 18.69
CA ILE A 838 47.48 38.05 18.37
C ILE A 838 48.70 38.23 17.44
N ASP A 839 48.62 39.09 16.43
CA ASP A 839 49.73 39.26 15.47
C ASP A 839 50.88 40.05 16.11
N GLU A 840 52.03 39.39 16.26
CA GLU A 840 53.22 39.95 16.92
C GLU A 840 53.73 41.24 16.25
N LYS A 841 53.57 41.38 14.93
CA LYS A 841 54.03 42.57 14.19
C LYS A 841 53.10 43.76 14.43
N LEU A 842 51.79 43.56 14.41
CA LEU A 842 50.84 44.61 14.79
C LEU A 842 51.01 45.04 16.25
N ILE A 843 51.24 44.09 17.16
CA ILE A 843 51.52 44.39 18.57
C ILE A 843 52.82 45.20 18.72
N ALA A 844 53.85 44.89 17.93
CA ALA A 844 55.10 45.65 17.93
C ALA A 844 54.89 47.08 17.37
N LEU A 845 54.18 47.21 16.25
CA LEU A 845 53.86 48.50 15.63
C LEU A 845 52.96 49.39 16.51
N ASP A 846 52.04 48.80 17.28
CA ASP A 846 51.20 49.52 18.24
C ASP A 846 51.99 50.11 19.44
N ARG A 847 53.19 49.57 19.72
CA ARG A 847 54.07 50.06 20.78
C ARG A 847 54.96 51.23 20.33
N GLU A 848 55.11 51.42 19.03
CA GLU A 848 55.87 52.54 18.46
C GLU A 848 55.03 53.83 18.45
N GLU A 849 55.68 55.00 18.44
CA GLU A 849 54.95 56.27 18.40
C GLU A 849 54.16 56.40 17.09
N PRO A 850 52.91 56.91 17.13
CA PRO A 850 51.99 56.88 15.99
C PRO A 850 52.37 57.90 14.89
N THR A 851 53.40 57.59 14.11
CA THR A 851 53.79 58.35 12.92
C THR A 851 52.90 58.01 11.72
N SER A 852 52.90 58.86 10.68
CA SER A 852 52.14 58.60 9.45
C SER A 852 52.60 57.33 8.73
N ASP A 853 53.88 56.98 8.83
CA ASP A 853 54.45 55.77 8.24
C ASP A 853 53.97 54.51 8.99
N ILE A 854 54.02 54.53 10.33
CA ILE A 854 53.55 53.42 11.16
C ILE A 854 52.05 53.14 10.95
N LYS A 855 51.22 54.20 10.83
CA LYS A 855 49.79 54.04 10.50
C LYS A 855 49.56 53.41 9.12
N GLN A 856 50.39 53.73 8.13
CA GLN A 856 50.32 53.09 6.80
C GLN A 856 50.78 51.63 6.85
N GLN A 857 51.81 51.32 7.62
CA GLN A 857 52.30 49.94 7.82
C GLN A 857 51.25 49.07 8.54
N ILE A 858 50.61 49.60 9.60
CA ILE A 858 49.50 48.95 10.30
C ILE A 858 48.35 48.68 9.32
N SER A 859 47.88 49.72 8.61
CA SER A 859 46.76 49.57 7.68
C SER A 859 47.04 48.56 6.55
N LYS A 860 48.27 48.55 6.02
CA LYS A 860 48.71 47.59 5.01
C LYS A 860 48.69 46.15 5.56
N ARG A 861 49.15 45.95 6.79
CA ARG A 861 49.20 44.65 7.47
C ARG A 861 47.79 44.15 7.84
N GLU A 862 46.90 45.04 8.28
CA GLU A 862 45.49 44.72 8.53
C GLU A 862 44.80 44.19 7.26
N VAL A 863 44.99 44.86 6.13
CA VAL A 863 44.41 44.44 4.84
C VAL A 863 44.97 43.09 4.38
N GLU A 864 46.27 42.86 4.59
CA GLU A 864 46.93 41.58 4.29
C GLU A 864 46.37 40.42 5.14
N LEU A 865 46.12 40.67 6.43
CA LEU A 865 45.68 39.65 7.38
C LEU A 865 44.15 39.42 7.39
N LEU A 866 43.37 40.35 6.84
CA LEU A 866 41.91 40.28 6.89
C LEU A 866 41.32 38.96 6.37
N PRO A 867 41.76 38.39 5.23
CA PRO A 867 41.21 37.14 4.72
C PRO A 867 41.40 35.95 5.67
N ILE A 868 42.58 35.82 6.29
CA ILE A 868 42.87 34.70 7.20
C ILE A 868 42.16 34.88 8.54
N TYR A 869 42.08 36.10 9.08
CA TYR A 869 41.33 36.36 10.31
C TYR A 869 39.83 36.19 10.13
N GLN A 870 39.31 36.44 8.93
CA GLN A 870 37.93 36.09 8.59
C GLN A 870 37.72 34.57 8.62
N GLN A 871 38.65 33.77 8.07
CA GLN A 871 38.58 32.30 8.18
C GLN A 871 38.69 31.82 9.63
N ILE A 872 39.56 32.44 10.45
CA ILE A 872 39.67 32.14 11.89
C ILE A 872 38.34 32.42 12.59
N ALA A 873 37.70 33.57 12.30
CA ALA A 873 36.40 33.90 12.87
C ALA A 873 35.30 32.93 12.42
N ILE A 874 35.31 32.48 11.16
CA ILE A 874 34.38 31.45 10.65
C ILE A 874 34.60 30.14 11.39
N HIS A 875 35.86 29.72 11.58
CA HIS A 875 36.17 28.52 12.35
C HIS A 875 35.73 28.65 13.82
N PHE A 876 35.97 29.81 14.44
CA PHE A 876 35.50 30.11 15.78
C PHE A 876 33.96 30.05 15.88
N ALA A 877 33.24 30.58 14.89
CA ALA A 877 31.78 30.45 14.82
C ALA A 877 31.35 28.99 14.64
N ASP A 878 32.00 28.20 13.79
CA ASP A 878 31.72 26.76 13.58
C ASP A 878 31.93 25.93 14.86
N LEU A 879 32.85 26.31 15.75
CA LEU A 879 33.01 25.65 17.05
C LEU A 879 31.75 25.76 17.93
N HIS A 880 30.93 26.79 17.73
CA HIS A 880 29.64 26.93 18.41
C HIS A 880 28.55 26.03 17.80
N ASP A 881 28.75 25.52 16.59
CA ASP A 881 27.76 24.68 15.91
C ASP A 881 28.01 23.17 16.11
N ARG A 882 28.97 22.80 16.97
CA ARG A 882 29.37 21.41 17.22
C ARG A 882 28.38 20.67 18.12
N SER A 883 28.29 19.35 17.93
CA SER A 883 27.42 18.43 18.69
C SER A 883 27.56 18.55 20.21
N GLY A 884 28.78 18.75 20.72
CA GLY A 884 29.03 18.91 22.16
C GLY A 884 28.25 20.07 22.79
N ARG A 885 28.10 21.19 22.08
CA ARG A 885 27.29 22.32 22.56
C ARG A 885 25.81 21.95 22.61
N MET A 886 25.32 21.19 21.64
CA MET A 886 23.90 20.80 21.56
C MET A 886 23.50 19.90 22.73
N VAL A 887 24.37 18.96 23.11
CA VAL A 887 24.17 18.07 24.27
C VAL A 887 24.23 18.87 25.57
N GLU A 888 25.24 19.73 25.74
CA GLU A 888 25.39 20.55 26.95
C GLU A 888 24.21 21.50 27.16
N LYS A 889 23.63 22.02 26.06
CA LYS A 889 22.41 22.84 26.09
C LYS A 889 21.12 22.03 26.12
N LYS A 890 21.20 20.70 26.16
CA LYS A 890 20.06 19.77 26.22
C LYS A 890 19.08 19.92 25.05
N CYS A 891 19.57 20.38 23.89
CA CYS A 891 18.79 20.47 22.67
C CYS A 891 18.68 19.11 21.96
N VAL A 892 19.69 18.25 22.15
CA VAL A 892 19.71 16.87 21.65
C VAL A 892 20.03 15.92 22.81
N ARG A 893 19.57 14.68 22.71
CA ARG A 893 19.63 13.72 23.82
C ARG A 893 21.02 13.08 23.96
N LYS A 894 21.62 12.65 22.84
CA LYS A 894 22.91 11.95 22.83
C LYS A 894 23.64 12.18 21.50
N VAL A 895 24.98 12.16 21.55
CA VAL A 895 25.82 12.06 20.35
C VAL A 895 26.00 10.58 20.00
N ILE A 896 25.77 10.22 18.74
CA ILE A 896 25.85 8.84 18.26
C ILE A 896 26.75 8.80 17.03
N ASP A 897 27.77 7.95 17.07
CA ASP A 897 28.61 7.67 15.91
C ASP A 897 27.83 6.94 14.83
N TRP A 898 27.96 7.38 13.58
CA TRP A 898 27.27 6.75 12.45
C TRP A 898 27.49 5.24 12.33
N GLU A 899 28.71 4.75 12.60
CA GLU A 899 29.06 3.33 12.49
C GLU A 899 28.24 2.43 13.43
N SER A 900 27.85 2.94 14.61
CA SER A 900 27.05 2.21 15.62
C SER A 900 25.56 2.64 15.64
N ALA A 901 25.15 3.55 14.76
CA ALA A 901 23.80 4.08 14.74
C ALA A 901 22.72 3.01 14.51
N ARG A 902 23.01 1.96 13.70
CA ARG A 902 22.07 0.87 13.42
C ARG A 902 21.66 0.12 14.69
N GLU A 903 22.65 -0.36 15.45
CA GLU A 903 22.44 -1.11 16.69
C GLU A 903 21.74 -0.25 17.74
N PHE A 904 22.18 1.01 17.90
CA PHE A 904 21.55 1.95 18.81
C PHE A 904 20.07 2.17 18.48
N PHE A 905 19.74 2.53 17.23
CA PHE A 905 18.37 2.82 16.85
C PHE A 905 17.49 1.58 16.91
N TYR A 906 18.02 0.39 16.66
CA TYR A 906 17.29 -0.85 16.84
C TYR A 906 16.83 -1.00 18.29
N HIS A 907 17.76 -0.99 19.25
CA HIS A 907 17.42 -1.15 20.68
C HIS A 907 16.54 -0.02 21.19
N ARG A 908 16.81 1.22 20.78
CA ARG A 908 16.00 2.38 21.17
C ARG A 908 14.57 2.28 20.63
N MET A 909 14.40 1.84 19.39
CA MET A 909 13.08 1.66 18.77
C MET A 909 12.30 0.52 19.44
N VAL A 910 12.95 -0.62 19.69
CA VAL A 910 12.37 -1.73 20.47
C VAL A 910 11.86 -1.21 21.81
N ARG A 911 12.71 -0.55 22.60
CA ARG A 911 12.31 0.00 23.89
C ARG A 911 11.11 0.93 23.79
N ARG A 912 11.15 1.94 22.90
CA ARG A 912 10.07 2.93 22.80
C ARG A 912 8.75 2.32 22.33
N LEU A 913 8.78 1.39 21.38
CA LEU A 913 7.57 0.68 20.95
C LEU A 913 6.97 -0.13 22.10
N GLU A 914 7.80 -0.81 22.89
CA GLU A 914 7.34 -1.59 24.06
C GLU A 914 6.82 -0.71 25.21
N GLU A 915 7.51 0.40 25.51
CA GLU A 915 7.03 1.39 26.48
C GLU A 915 5.65 1.93 26.09
N GLU A 916 5.45 2.32 24.83
CA GLU A 916 4.15 2.84 24.36
C GLU A 916 3.05 1.77 24.38
N LYS A 917 3.37 0.49 24.10
CA LYS A 917 2.40 -0.62 24.25
C LYS A 917 1.94 -0.74 25.70
N VAL A 918 2.89 -0.76 26.64
CA VAL A 918 2.56 -0.84 28.07
C VAL A 918 1.78 0.38 28.53
N LEU A 919 2.16 1.59 28.10
CA LEU A 919 1.42 2.81 28.42
C LEU A 919 -0.01 2.75 27.89
N LYS A 920 -0.25 2.28 26.66
CA LYS A 920 -1.59 2.09 26.13
C LYS A 920 -2.42 1.09 26.95
N ILE A 921 -1.81 0.00 27.45
CA ILE A 921 -2.47 -0.96 28.33
C ILE A 921 -2.89 -0.29 29.65
N ILE A 922 -2.02 0.53 30.24
CA ILE A 922 -2.31 1.27 31.48
C ILE A 922 -3.41 2.32 31.23
N GLN A 923 -3.36 3.04 30.11
CA GLN A 923 -4.33 4.07 29.76
C GLN A 923 -5.74 3.51 29.48
N LYS A 924 -5.84 2.27 28.98
CA LYS A 924 -7.14 1.57 28.81
C LYS A 924 -7.87 1.34 30.14
N LYS A 925 -7.18 1.51 31.27
CA LYS A 925 -7.70 1.36 32.64
C LYS A 925 -7.99 2.73 33.31
N ASP A 926 -8.30 3.75 32.52
CA ASP A 926 -8.65 5.12 32.94
C ASP A 926 -7.54 5.91 33.67
N PHE A 927 -6.27 5.53 33.49
CA PHE A 927 -5.14 6.32 33.97
C PHE A 927 -4.78 7.44 32.97
N THR A 928 -4.48 8.63 33.50
CA THR A 928 -3.89 9.69 32.66
C THR A 928 -2.48 9.30 32.21
N ARG A 929 -1.99 9.86 31.09
CA ARG A 929 -0.66 9.51 30.54
C ARG A 929 0.49 9.78 31.53
N ASN A 930 0.38 10.83 32.33
CA ASN A 930 1.39 11.17 33.35
C ASN A 930 1.40 10.17 34.51
N GLU A 931 0.22 9.73 34.97
CA GLU A 931 0.11 8.67 35.97
C GLU A 931 0.64 7.34 35.40
N ALA A 932 0.30 7.01 34.15
CA ALA A 932 0.81 5.81 33.48
C ALA A 932 2.34 5.79 33.38
N LYS A 933 2.97 6.93 33.08
CA LYS A 933 4.44 7.08 33.11
C LYS A 933 4.99 6.92 34.53
N GLY A 934 4.30 7.42 35.54
CA GLY A 934 4.66 7.25 36.96
C GLY A 934 4.66 5.78 37.37
N VAL A 935 3.59 5.05 37.04
CA VAL A 935 3.46 3.61 37.29
C VAL A 935 4.54 2.84 36.55
N LEU A 936 4.76 3.12 35.26
CA LEU A 936 5.84 2.49 34.49
C LEU A 936 7.23 2.74 35.11
N LYS A 937 7.49 3.95 35.60
CA LYS A 937 8.75 4.27 36.29
C LYS A 937 8.89 3.53 37.62
N SER A 938 7.80 3.33 38.37
CA SER A 938 7.86 2.50 39.59
C SER A 938 8.08 1.03 39.27
N LEU A 939 7.56 0.53 38.15
CA LEU A 939 7.75 -0.85 37.71
C LEU A 939 9.20 -1.14 37.32
N LEU A 940 9.88 -0.15 36.74
CA LEU A 940 11.29 -0.23 36.33
C LEU A 940 12.28 0.09 37.49
N GLN A 941 11.83 0.16 38.74
CA GLN A 941 12.73 0.39 39.88
C GLN A 941 13.75 -0.74 40.02
N GLY A 942 15.04 -0.37 40.04
CA GLY A 942 16.17 -1.31 40.13
C GLY A 942 16.82 -1.65 38.79
N ILE A 943 16.28 -1.17 37.67
CA ILE A 943 16.87 -1.29 36.33
C ILE A 943 17.53 0.03 35.96
N ASP A 944 18.70 -0.04 35.32
CA ASP A 944 19.32 1.16 34.75
C ASP A 944 18.45 1.70 33.60
N LEU A 945 17.89 2.90 33.80
CA LEU A 945 17.00 3.53 32.84
C LEU A 945 17.75 4.07 31.61
N GLU A 946 19.07 4.20 31.68
CA GLU A 946 19.93 4.61 30.56
C GLU A 946 20.28 3.44 29.63
N ASP A 947 20.13 2.19 30.09
CA ASP A 947 20.36 0.99 29.28
C ASP A 947 19.07 0.59 28.50
N ASP A 948 19.08 0.88 27.20
CA ASP A 948 17.96 0.55 26.32
C ASP A 948 17.70 -0.96 26.21
N VAL A 949 18.74 -1.80 26.31
CA VAL A 949 18.64 -3.26 26.18
C VAL A 949 18.00 -3.86 27.43
N ALA A 950 18.46 -3.44 28.61
CA ALA A 950 17.93 -3.92 29.89
C ALA A 950 16.44 -3.58 30.04
N VAL A 951 16.05 -2.34 29.74
CA VAL A 951 14.65 -1.90 29.81
C VAL A 951 13.79 -2.63 28.79
N GLY A 952 14.24 -2.71 27.53
CA GLY A 952 13.49 -3.40 26.47
C GLY A 952 13.25 -4.88 26.80
N ARG A 953 14.29 -5.59 27.27
CA ARG A 953 14.20 -7.00 27.66
C ARG A 953 13.23 -7.21 28.84
N TRP A 954 13.29 -6.34 29.84
CA TRP A 954 12.39 -6.42 30.99
C TRP A 954 10.92 -6.24 30.58
N LEU A 955 10.62 -5.24 29.75
CA LEU A 955 9.26 -4.95 29.28
C LEU A 955 8.67 -6.11 28.46
N ILE A 956 9.48 -6.75 27.63
CA ILE A 956 9.05 -7.91 26.83
C ILE A 956 8.74 -9.11 27.75
N GLY A 957 9.60 -9.38 28.74
CA GLY A 957 9.48 -10.56 29.61
C GLY A 957 8.37 -10.47 30.67
N HIS A 958 8.02 -9.28 31.14
CA HIS A 958 7.16 -9.10 32.32
C HIS A 958 5.78 -8.50 32.00
N ARG A 959 5.32 -8.53 30.74
CA ARG A 959 3.98 -7.99 30.37
C ARG A 959 2.81 -8.53 31.23
N PRO A 960 2.72 -9.85 31.54
CA PRO A 960 1.65 -10.37 32.40
C PRO A 960 1.72 -9.84 33.83
N GLU A 961 2.94 -9.62 34.35
CA GLU A 961 3.15 -9.06 35.69
C GLU A 961 2.68 -7.60 35.75
N VAL A 962 2.90 -6.82 34.68
CA VAL A 962 2.39 -5.46 34.56
C VAL A 962 0.86 -5.43 34.65
N VAL A 963 0.16 -6.30 33.91
CA VAL A 963 -1.31 -6.37 33.94
C VAL A 963 -1.80 -6.70 35.35
N LYS A 964 -1.18 -7.69 36.01
CA LYS A 964 -1.53 -8.11 37.37
C LYS A 964 -1.34 -6.98 38.39
N ARG A 965 -0.19 -6.30 38.38
CA ARG A 965 0.05 -5.15 39.27
C ARG A 965 -0.93 -4.00 39.03
N LEU A 966 -1.32 -3.77 37.78
CA LEU A 966 -2.34 -2.76 37.47
C LEU A 966 -3.70 -3.13 38.06
N ASP A 967 -4.10 -4.40 38.02
CA ASP A 967 -5.32 -4.87 38.68
C ASP A 967 -5.25 -4.66 40.20
N ASP A 968 -4.11 -4.97 40.82
CA ASP A 968 -3.89 -4.74 42.25
C ASP A 968 -3.96 -3.23 42.61
N GLU A 969 -3.42 -2.36 41.76
CA GLU A 969 -3.40 -0.91 41.98
C GLU A 969 -4.76 -0.24 41.74
N ILE A 970 -5.52 -0.69 40.73
CA ILE A 970 -6.95 -0.34 40.58
C ILE A 970 -7.73 -0.81 41.80
N GLY A 971 -7.51 -2.05 42.26
CA GLY A 971 -8.15 -2.59 43.45
C GLY A 971 -7.94 -1.67 44.64
N LYS A 972 -6.70 -1.28 44.92
CA LYS A 972 -6.37 -0.31 45.99
C LYS A 972 -7.07 1.03 45.80
N ARG A 973 -7.01 1.61 44.59
CA ARG A 973 -7.61 2.92 44.29
C ARG A 973 -9.13 2.88 44.49
N THR A 974 -9.76 1.80 44.07
CA THR A 974 -11.21 1.55 44.24
C THR A 974 -11.57 1.41 45.72
N THR A 975 -10.80 0.64 46.49
CA THR A 975 -10.97 0.50 47.94
C THR A 975 -10.81 1.84 48.68
N ASP A 976 -9.82 2.64 48.32
CA ASP A 976 -9.60 3.97 48.92
C ASP A 976 -10.73 4.96 48.59
N LEU A 977 -11.22 4.95 47.34
CA LEU A 977 -12.34 5.80 46.90
C LEU A 977 -13.65 5.39 47.59
N MET A 978 -13.88 4.08 47.69
CA MET A 978 -15.02 3.53 48.42
C MET A 978 -14.92 3.84 49.92
N GLY A 979 -13.73 3.75 50.51
CA GLY A 979 -13.46 4.15 51.89
C GLY A 979 -13.88 5.60 52.17
N LYS A 980 -13.48 6.53 51.28
CA LYS A 980 -13.87 7.96 51.35
C LYS A 980 -15.36 8.20 51.09
N LEU A 981 -15.97 7.49 50.14
CA LEU A 981 -17.40 7.61 49.81
C LEU A 981 -18.31 7.13 50.96
N LEU A 982 -17.85 6.11 51.69
CA LEU A 982 -18.57 5.49 52.80
C LEU A 982 -18.21 6.13 54.15
N GLU A 983 -17.25 7.05 54.19
CA GLU A 983 -16.84 7.77 55.40
C GLU A 983 -17.98 8.71 55.88
N ASN A 984 -18.24 8.73 57.19
CA ASN A 984 -19.27 9.57 57.84
C ASN A 984 -20.74 9.39 57.38
N ARG A 985 -21.09 8.29 56.69
CA ARG A 985 -22.48 7.97 56.31
C ARG A 985 -23.15 6.93 57.22
N SER A 986 -24.48 6.92 57.27
CA SER A 986 -25.27 5.93 58.02
C SER A 986 -25.22 4.54 57.39
N LEU A 987 -25.49 3.48 58.17
CA LEU A 987 -25.40 2.08 57.71
C LEU A 987 -26.34 1.79 56.52
N GLU A 988 -27.53 2.40 56.50
CA GLU A 988 -28.52 2.25 55.42
C GLU A 988 -28.07 2.93 54.12
N GLU A 989 -27.45 4.10 54.20
CA GLU A 989 -26.91 4.80 53.04
C GLU A 989 -25.73 4.05 52.42
N LYS A 990 -24.82 3.53 53.27
CA LYS A 990 -23.71 2.70 52.81
C LYS A 990 -24.20 1.47 52.03
N LYS A 991 -25.20 0.78 52.57
CA LYS A 991 -25.81 -0.40 51.93
C LYS A 991 -26.45 -0.05 50.58
N LYS A 992 -27.14 1.08 50.50
CA LYS A 992 -27.79 1.54 49.26
C LYS A 992 -26.78 1.91 48.17
N ILE A 993 -25.68 2.56 48.53
CA ILE A 993 -24.59 2.92 47.61
C ILE A 993 -23.88 1.65 47.11
N LEU A 994 -23.53 0.72 48.00
CA LEU A 994 -22.87 -0.54 47.64
C LEU A 994 -23.73 -1.38 46.68
N LEU A 995 -25.05 -1.46 46.92
CA LEU A 995 -25.97 -2.14 46.02
C LEU A 995 -26.05 -1.47 44.64
N ALA A 996 -26.12 -0.13 44.60
CA ALA A 996 -26.15 0.62 43.34
C ALA A 996 -24.85 0.49 42.52
N VAL A 997 -23.69 0.39 43.18
CA VAL A 997 -22.40 0.14 42.51
C VAL A 997 -22.35 -1.28 41.94
N LEU A 998 -22.79 -2.29 42.71
CA LEU A 998 -22.84 -3.68 42.27
C LEU A 998 -23.85 -3.94 41.14
N GLU A 999 -24.95 -3.19 41.10
CA GLU A 999 -25.92 -3.26 40.00
C GLU A 999 -25.38 -2.66 38.69
N ASN A 1000 -24.52 -1.64 38.77
CA ASN A 1000 -23.91 -1.02 37.59
C ASN A 1000 -22.67 -1.77 37.09
N ASP A 1001 -21.86 -2.33 37.99
CA ASP A 1001 -20.68 -3.14 37.61
C ASP A 1001 -20.54 -4.39 38.52
N PRO A 1002 -21.03 -5.55 38.05
CA PRO A 1002 -20.95 -6.80 38.80
C PRO A 1002 -19.52 -7.31 39.04
N SER A 1003 -18.53 -6.82 38.27
CA SER A 1003 -17.15 -7.27 38.37
C SER A 1003 -16.44 -6.80 39.65
N LEU A 1004 -16.94 -5.73 40.27
CA LEU A 1004 -16.42 -5.16 41.53
C LEU A 1004 -16.81 -5.98 42.77
N LYS A 1005 -17.61 -7.04 42.61
CA LYS A 1005 -18.14 -7.85 43.73
C LYS A 1005 -17.06 -8.47 44.61
N SER A 1006 -15.94 -8.93 44.03
CA SER A 1006 -14.83 -9.50 44.80
C SER A 1006 -13.96 -8.46 45.52
N ILE A 1007 -13.94 -7.22 45.03
CA ILE A 1007 -13.19 -6.09 45.62
C ILE A 1007 -14.01 -5.45 46.76
N LEU A 1008 -15.33 -5.49 46.65
CA LEU A 1008 -16.27 -4.94 47.63
C LEU A 1008 -16.63 -5.89 48.79
N GLN A 1009 -16.40 -7.20 48.61
CA GLN A 1009 -16.46 -8.21 49.67
C GLN A 1009 -15.24 -8.11 50.56
#